data_AF-A0A1Y4RNC9-F1
#
_entry.id   AF-A0A1Y4RNC9-F1
#
_cell.length_a   1.000
_cell.length_b   1.000
_cell.length_c   1.000
_cell.angle_alpha   90.00
_cell.angle_beta   90.00
_cell.angle_gamma   90.00
#
_symmetry.space_group_name_H-M   'P 1'
#
loop_
_entity.id
_entity.type
_entity.pdbx_description
1 polymer ?
#
loop_
_entity_poly.entity_id
_entity_poly.type
_entity_poly.pdbx_seq_one_letter_code
_entity_poly.pdbx_strand_id
1 'polypeptide(L)'
;MRKAGMENIKKLLAVWGAAAVFFLGGIEAGAAGMGKLGMVSSETTVRKGQETEFRISLEAYEGISRGINAFMGTLVYDTEVFQTVSQEDFAVLNSWENLYYNPDNGKFVLIKRAGSFGGEETFLVKLTAKETIPAGEVSVTVKDASVSEGSADLFPAEASVRLEAVPEETDASTGGSDNGDKENSGSSQDNGDKGDSGSSWDNGENENGGSNAFHLTNSAHTGDSTRVLSYLALALAAAAALAAAAWMAVRKKGKGYAGYEKLPAVAAGVITAGLTAALLCGNIYAAGNKGELNGDGQTDYQDAALLKKHLTGLELLSGKEYEKADLNSDGALTITDLSLLVYKIEEAASLSGIELKNVTENRLYYRNEAGNTEEIQVLDITAGLPENTENYYAVIEMEGLPDLYAGIRGFRQDPDTGILRAVLDQEDLVFYHPDGTKEEEYAFPLAWRDEDGDHTLVASARELFQKMAANPGEHYELTEDLDASGISDAAAAVAGAFTGELDGNGYRILNLKTSLFDTLNQARVHDLVIERAAVTAQRRGILANAVNNQTVIERVFVVDSSISNGVDGLGAFTGELNNSVIRESASIDVSVKGLVAAGGIAGKTAGSDTVIENCYVTGKVQGTYEHWNLGSRVGGITGWHGGGTIRQCFTQVRLIAPARKGNGGLIGGPNTGSPRIKNCLSMSTGAGYRIAGFAVLDNAENVYEYRGSDSMTNVTEANREQIKETDRINDRA
;
A
#
# COMPACT_ATOMS: atom_id res chain seq x y z
N MET A 1 -17.35 73.16 32.16
CA MET A 1 -16.17 72.28 32.12
C MET A 1 -16.13 71.54 30.79
N ARG A 2 -15.68 72.27 29.77
CA ARG A 2 -15.30 71.79 28.44
C ARG A 2 -13.77 71.71 28.47
N LYS A 3 -13.17 70.52 28.43
CA LYS A 3 -11.78 70.29 27.90
C LYS A 3 -11.27 68.85 27.98
N ALA A 4 -11.88 67.94 28.75
CA ALA A 4 -11.35 66.56 28.88
C ALA A 4 -11.99 65.51 27.94
N GLY A 5 -13.10 65.82 27.25
CA GLY A 5 -13.79 64.88 26.36
C GLY A 5 -13.35 64.88 24.89
N MET A 6 -12.47 65.81 24.48
CA MET A 6 -12.12 66.03 23.08
C MET A 6 -10.76 65.44 22.67
N GLU A 7 -9.91 65.03 23.62
CA GLU A 7 -8.62 64.41 23.31
C GLU A 7 -8.74 62.90 23.03
N ASN A 8 -9.71 62.20 23.64
CA ASN A 8 -9.90 60.77 23.38
C ASN A 8 -10.65 60.48 22.08
N ILE A 9 -11.49 61.41 21.60
CA ILE A 9 -12.15 61.29 20.29
C ILE A 9 -11.18 61.61 19.14
N LYS A 10 -10.20 62.50 19.34
CA LYS A 10 -9.12 62.74 18.36
C LYS A 10 -8.14 61.56 18.26
N LYS A 11 -7.90 60.81 19.34
CA LYS A 11 -7.12 59.56 19.30
C LYS A 11 -7.88 58.40 18.67
N LEU A 12 -9.21 58.32 18.82
CA LEU A 12 -10.03 57.29 18.15
C LEU A 12 -10.20 57.58 16.64
N LEU A 13 -10.31 58.84 16.24
CA LEU A 13 -10.35 59.25 14.82
C LEU A 13 -8.97 59.21 14.13
N ALA A 14 -7.87 59.26 14.87
CA ALA A 14 -6.53 59.01 14.32
C ALA A 14 -6.27 57.51 14.03
N VAL A 15 -6.99 56.61 14.71
CA VAL A 15 -6.95 55.16 14.43
C VAL A 15 -7.87 54.77 13.27
N TRP A 16 -8.94 55.53 13.00
CA TRP A 16 -9.79 55.34 11.81
C TRP A 16 -9.33 56.15 10.57
N GLY A 17 -8.54 57.21 10.77
CA GLY A 17 -7.93 58.00 9.68
C GLY A 17 -6.70 57.36 9.03
N ALA A 18 -6.10 56.33 9.65
CA ALA A 18 -5.01 55.54 9.05
C ALA A 18 -5.51 54.40 8.15
N ALA A 19 -6.82 54.10 8.16
CA ALA A 19 -7.44 53.07 7.32
C ALA A 19 -8.13 53.64 6.06
N ALA A 20 -8.15 54.95 5.86
CA ALA A 20 -8.87 55.61 4.76
C ALA A 20 -8.00 56.48 3.82
N VAL A 21 -6.66 56.42 3.94
CA VAL A 21 -5.73 57.12 3.02
C VAL A 21 -5.04 56.16 2.04
N PHE A 22 -5.29 54.85 2.10
CA PHE A 22 -4.77 53.91 1.09
C PHE A 22 -5.66 53.72 -0.14
N PHE A 23 -6.71 54.53 -0.33
CA PHE A 23 -7.58 54.41 -1.52
C PHE A 23 -7.40 55.45 -2.63
N LEU A 24 -6.55 56.47 -2.51
CA LEU A 24 -6.27 57.37 -3.64
C LEU A 24 -4.84 57.92 -3.55
N GLY A 25 -3.91 57.10 -4.00
CA GLY A 25 -2.51 57.46 -4.22
C GLY A 25 -1.94 56.55 -5.30
N GLY A 26 -2.24 56.86 -6.56
CA GLY A 26 -1.45 56.34 -7.68
C GLY A 26 -0.02 56.79 -7.49
N ILE A 27 0.83 55.85 -7.10
CA ILE A 27 2.27 55.91 -7.24
C ILE A 27 2.63 54.59 -7.90
N GLU A 28 3.26 54.69 -9.06
CA GLU A 28 4.07 53.66 -9.69
C GLU A 28 5.00 53.06 -8.61
N ALA A 29 4.55 51.99 -7.96
CA ALA A 29 5.39 51.15 -7.12
C ALA A 29 5.86 50.02 -8.03
N GLY A 30 7.17 50.03 -8.29
CA GLY A 30 7.80 49.28 -9.36
C GLY A 30 7.50 47.79 -9.34
N ALA A 31 7.60 47.20 -10.53
CA ALA A 31 7.59 45.78 -10.86
C ALA A 31 8.74 44.97 -10.19
N ALA A 32 9.21 45.38 -9.02
CA ALA A 32 10.21 44.69 -8.21
C ALA A 32 9.46 43.87 -7.16
N GLY A 33 9.23 42.59 -7.44
CA GLY A 33 8.64 41.62 -6.51
C GLY A 33 7.57 40.71 -7.12
N MET A 34 6.96 41.07 -8.26
CA MET A 34 6.07 40.18 -9.00
C MET A 34 6.92 39.27 -9.90
N GLY A 35 7.03 37.98 -9.56
CA GLY A 35 7.68 37.01 -10.43
C GLY A 35 7.05 37.01 -11.82
N LYS A 36 7.84 36.67 -12.84
CA LYS A 36 7.41 36.66 -14.24
C LYS A 36 7.40 35.24 -14.78
N LEU A 37 6.56 35.02 -15.79
CA LEU A 37 6.63 33.84 -16.63
C LEU A 37 7.69 34.04 -17.71
N GLY A 38 8.57 33.07 -17.87
CA GLY A 38 9.41 32.93 -19.05
C GLY A 38 8.77 31.94 -20.02
N MET A 39 8.80 32.24 -21.31
CA MET A 39 8.34 31.33 -22.35
C MET A 39 9.29 31.39 -23.54
N VAL A 40 9.74 30.22 -24.00
CA VAL A 40 10.67 30.09 -25.13
C VAL A 40 10.14 29.05 -26.10
N SER A 41 10.23 29.32 -27.39
CA SER A 41 9.90 28.38 -28.47
C SER A 41 11.17 27.71 -29.00
N SER A 42 11.06 26.45 -29.43
CA SER A 42 12.11 25.75 -30.16
C SER A 42 12.36 26.34 -31.54
N GLU A 43 11.38 27.03 -32.11
CA GLU A 43 11.38 27.54 -33.48
C GLU A 43 11.01 29.03 -33.53
N THR A 44 11.37 29.70 -34.62
CA THR A 44 10.95 31.10 -34.90
C THR A 44 9.90 31.20 -36.01
N THR A 45 9.65 30.10 -36.72
CA THR A 45 8.67 30.02 -37.82
C THR A 45 7.89 28.72 -37.73
N VAL A 46 6.63 28.72 -38.17
CA VAL A 46 5.78 27.53 -38.23
C VAL A 46 5.37 27.21 -39.67
N ARG A 47 5.47 25.94 -40.05
CA ARG A 47 5.11 25.39 -41.37
C ARG A 47 4.06 24.30 -41.24
N LYS A 48 3.44 23.91 -42.36
CA LYS A 48 2.41 22.86 -42.39
C LYS A 48 2.88 21.59 -41.67
N GLY A 49 2.03 21.06 -40.79
CA GLY A 49 2.29 19.83 -40.03
C GLY A 49 3.49 19.89 -39.06
N GLN A 50 4.15 21.04 -38.89
CA GLN A 50 5.31 21.19 -38.02
C GLN A 50 4.87 21.17 -36.55
N GLU A 51 5.58 20.37 -35.74
CA GLU A 51 5.49 20.41 -34.29
C GLU A 51 6.45 21.48 -33.74
N THR A 52 5.95 22.35 -32.87
CA THR A 52 6.76 23.38 -32.19
C THR A 52 6.65 23.21 -30.69
N GLU A 53 7.79 23.17 -30.00
CA GLU A 53 7.85 23.03 -28.54
C GLU A 53 7.93 24.40 -27.87
N PHE A 54 7.09 24.61 -26.86
CA PHE A 54 7.12 25.81 -26.02
C PHE A 54 7.43 25.42 -24.58
N ARG A 55 8.52 25.97 -24.04
CA ARG A 55 8.96 25.76 -22.66
C ARG A 55 8.53 26.93 -21.80
N ILE A 56 7.79 26.63 -20.73
CA ILE A 56 7.30 27.61 -19.77
C ILE A 56 8.20 27.52 -18.53
N SER A 57 8.55 28.66 -17.96
CA SER A 57 9.38 28.78 -16.76
C SER A 57 8.80 29.81 -15.80
N LEU A 58 9.05 29.61 -14.51
CA LEU A 58 8.73 30.59 -13.47
C LEU A 58 10.04 31.25 -13.01
N GLU A 59 10.11 32.57 -13.09
CA GLU A 59 11.21 33.32 -12.47
C GLU A 59 11.15 33.22 -10.93
N ALA A 60 12.26 33.54 -10.26
CA ALA A 60 12.33 33.59 -8.80
C ALA A 60 11.41 34.68 -8.24
N TYR A 61 10.72 34.37 -7.14
CA TYR A 61 9.85 35.30 -6.43
C TYR A 61 10.52 35.75 -5.13
N GLU A 62 10.45 37.06 -4.84
CA GLU A 62 10.88 37.59 -3.54
C GLU A 62 9.82 37.32 -2.48
N GLY A 63 10.24 36.92 -1.28
CA GLY A 63 9.34 36.72 -0.14
C GLY A 63 8.65 35.37 -0.08
N ILE A 64 8.96 34.44 -0.99
CA ILE A 64 8.55 33.03 -0.89
C ILE A 64 9.40 32.32 0.15
N SER A 65 8.75 31.68 1.10
CA SER A 65 9.38 31.00 2.24
C SER A 65 9.22 29.49 2.20
N ARG A 66 8.12 28.99 1.62
CA ARG A 66 7.79 27.56 1.53
C ARG A 66 7.97 26.98 0.13
N GLY A 67 8.15 27.85 -0.86
CA GLY A 67 8.18 27.46 -2.27
C GLY A 67 6.77 27.44 -2.86
N ILE A 68 6.64 27.79 -4.14
CA ILE A 68 5.39 27.73 -4.89
C ILE A 68 4.98 26.26 -5.10
N ASN A 69 3.84 25.87 -4.57
CA ASN A 69 3.35 24.49 -4.64
C ASN A 69 2.39 24.24 -5.79
N ALA A 70 1.69 25.27 -6.26
CA ALA A 70 0.72 25.13 -7.33
C ALA A 70 0.80 26.31 -8.32
N PHE A 71 0.60 25.99 -9.59
CA PHE A 71 0.60 26.93 -10.70
C PHE A 71 -0.60 26.62 -11.60
N MET A 72 -1.34 27.65 -11.97
CA MET A 72 -2.38 27.58 -12.99
C MET A 72 -2.29 28.74 -13.98
N GLY A 73 -2.89 28.58 -15.15
CA GLY A 73 -3.00 29.62 -16.17
C GLY A 73 -3.89 29.20 -17.32
N THR A 74 -3.94 30.01 -18.36
CA THR A 74 -4.70 29.76 -19.59
C THR A 74 -3.77 29.81 -20.79
N LEU A 75 -3.66 28.70 -21.52
CA LEU A 75 -2.97 28.64 -22.80
C LEU A 75 -3.89 29.18 -23.91
N VAL A 76 -3.41 30.17 -24.64
CA VAL A 76 -4.09 30.78 -25.78
C VAL A 76 -3.18 30.69 -27.00
N TYR A 77 -3.70 30.15 -28.09
CA TYR A 77 -3.00 30.03 -29.36
C TYR A 77 -3.97 30.24 -30.51
N ASP A 78 -3.44 30.47 -31.69
CA ASP A 78 -4.26 30.63 -32.89
C ASP A 78 -4.73 29.26 -33.41
N THR A 79 -6.03 29.02 -33.26
CA THR A 79 -6.67 27.79 -33.72
C THR A 79 -6.82 27.71 -35.24
N GLU A 80 -6.58 28.78 -36.00
CA GLU A 80 -6.48 28.70 -37.47
C GLU A 80 -5.12 28.11 -37.91
N VAL A 81 -4.08 28.29 -37.10
CA VAL A 81 -2.72 27.80 -37.38
C VAL A 81 -2.46 26.44 -36.75
N PHE A 82 -2.81 26.25 -35.48
CA PHE A 82 -2.50 25.04 -34.73
C PHE A 82 -3.71 24.13 -34.57
N GLN A 83 -3.45 22.82 -34.48
CA GLN A 83 -4.44 21.82 -34.09
C GLN A 83 -4.87 22.01 -32.63
N THR A 84 -6.00 21.43 -32.25
CA THR A 84 -6.47 21.46 -30.87
C THR A 84 -5.47 20.75 -29.97
N VAL A 85 -4.90 21.48 -29.03
CA VAL A 85 -4.02 20.94 -27.98
C VAL A 85 -4.84 20.05 -27.05
N SER A 86 -4.25 18.93 -26.64
CA SER A 86 -4.80 17.92 -25.73
C SER A 86 -3.90 17.75 -24.50
N GLN A 87 -4.33 16.94 -23.54
CA GLN A 87 -3.55 16.63 -22.33
C GLN A 87 -2.20 15.94 -22.65
N GLU A 88 -2.15 15.15 -23.73
CA GLU A 88 -0.97 14.35 -24.12
C GLU A 88 0.16 15.21 -24.71
N ASP A 89 -0.15 16.45 -25.11
CA ASP A 89 0.81 17.39 -25.69
C ASP A 89 1.68 18.09 -24.65
N PHE A 90 1.42 17.86 -23.35
CA PHE A 90 2.17 18.45 -22.23
C PHE A 90 3.17 17.47 -21.63
N ALA A 91 4.37 17.95 -21.32
CA ALA A 91 5.38 17.26 -20.52
C ALA A 91 5.81 18.15 -19.35
N VAL A 92 5.69 17.65 -18.12
CA VAL A 92 6.13 18.36 -16.91
C VAL A 92 7.65 18.25 -16.72
N LEU A 93 8.27 19.28 -16.13
CA LEU A 93 9.72 19.43 -15.98
C LEU A 93 10.11 19.75 -14.53
N ASN A 94 11.38 19.53 -14.16
CA ASN A 94 11.96 19.93 -12.86
C ASN A 94 11.09 19.56 -11.63
N SER A 95 10.60 18.32 -11.59
CA SER A 95 9.77 17.78 -10.51
C SER A 95 8.42 18.47 -10.31
N TRP A 96 7.99 19.30 -11.26
CA TRP A 96 6.58 19.60 -11.41
C TRP A 96 5.84 18.36 -11.88
N GLU A 97 4.58 18.23 -11.50
CA GLU A 97 3.83 17.00 -11.73
C GLU A 97 2.31 17.23 -11.81
N ASN A 98 1.62 16.19 -12.26
CA ASN A 98 0.17 16.07 -12.24
C ASN A 98 -0.56 17.27 -12.88
N LEU A 99 -0.12 17.65 -14.08
CA LEU A 99 -0.73 18.69 -14.91
C LEU A 99 -2.10 18.24 -15.43
N TYR A 100 -3.12 19.09 -15.24
CA TYR A 100 -4.46 18.93 -15.82
C TYR A 100 -4.69 20.06 -16.79
N TYR A 101 -5.15 19.75 -18.00
CA TYR A 101 -5.49 20.72 -19.04
C TYR A 101 -6.92 20.52 -19.54
N ASN A 102 -7.65 21.62 -19.70
CA ASN A 102 -8.99 21.62 -20.27
C ASN A 102 -8.97 22.21 -21.69
N PRO A 103 -9.13 21.39 -22.75
CA PRO A 103 -9.07 21.87 -24.13
C PRO A 103 -10.22 22.82 -24.50
N ASP A 104 -11.33 22.80 -23.77
CA ASP A 104 -12.51 23.63 -24.07
C ASP A 104 -12.31 25.10 -23.67
N ASN A 105 -11.47 25.37 -22.68
CA ASN A 105 -11.25 26.72 -22.15
C ASN A 105 -9.76 27.13 -22.05
N GLY A 106 -8.83 26.23 -22.39
CA GLY A 106 -7.40 26.47 -22.37
C GLY A 106 -6.76 26.49 -20.97
N LYS A 107 -7.53 26.24 -19.90
CA LYS A 107 -7.00 26.29 -18.54
C LYS A 107 -6.12 25.09 -18.23
N PHE A 108 -5.00 25.33 -17.57
CA PHE A 108 -4.18 24.28 -16.97
C PHE A 108 -3.92 24.53 -15.49
N VAL A 109 -3.60 23.46 -14.76
CA VAL A 109 -3.09 23.51 -13.39
C VAL A 109 -2.09 22.38 -13.17
N LEU A 110 -1.03 22.63 -12.43
CA LEU A 110 -0.01 21.66 -12.04
C LEU A 110 0.55 21.99 -10.64
N ILE A 111 1.24 21.02 -10.04
CA ILE A 111 1.77 21.14 -8.68
C ILE A 111 3.25 20.77 -8.60
N LYS A 112 3.90 21.18 -7.51
CA LYS A 112 5.23 20.73 -7.09
C LYS A 112 5.22 20.52 -5.59
N ARG A 113 5.36 19.26 -5.17
CA ARG A 113 5.24 18.85 -3.76
C ARG A 113 6.22 19.57 -2.84
N ALA A 114 7.49 19.57 -3.23
CA ALA A 114 8.58 20.21 -2.49
C ALA A 114 8.56 21.75 -2.52
N GLY A 115 7.66 22.36 -3.30
CA GLY A 115 7.64 23.80 -3.57
C GLY A 115 8.75 24.23 -4.54
N SER A 116 8.50 25.29 -5.31
CA SER A 116 9.48 25.94 -6.18
C SER A 116 9.90 27.29 -5.63
N PHE A 117 11.20 27.53 -5.50
CA PHE A 117 11.73 28.87 -5.20
C PHE A 117 11.98 29.71 -6.49
N GLY A 118 11.53 29.19 -7.64
CA GLY A 118 11.61 29.78 -8.97
C GLY A 118 12.99 29.68 -9.63
N GLY A 119 13.11 30.21 -10.85
CA GLY A 119 14.31 30.11 -11.69
C GLY A 119 14.42 28.79 -12.47
N GLU A 120 13.30 28.15 -12.79
CA GLU A 120 13.26 26.82 -13.40
C GLU A 120 12.13 26.69 -14.44
N GLU A 121 12.28 25.73 -15.36
CA GLU A 121 11.22 25.33 -16.30
C GLU A 121 10.14 24.51 -15.57
N THR A 122 8.88 24.73 -15.88
CA THR A 122 7.74 24.07 -15.23
C THR A 122 7.17 22.96 -16.09
N PHE A 123 6.86 23.26 -17.34
CA PHE A 123 6.37 22.30 -18.33
C PHE A 123 6.73 22.75 -19.75
N LEU A 124 6.63 21.79 -20.66
CA LEU A 124 6.72 21.95 -22.09
C LEU A 124 5.37 21.58 -22.71
N VAL A 125 4.94 22.34 -23.72
CA VAL A 125 3.76 22.02 -24.53
C VAL A 125 4.13 21.96 -26.01
N LYS A 126 3.65 20.93 -26.71
CA LYS A 126 3.82 20.73 -28.15
C LYS A 126 2.59 21.22 -28.89
N LEU A 127 2.77 22.13 -29.84
CA LEU A 127 1.70 22.54 -30.74
C LEU A 127 2.03 22.10 -32.16
N THR A 128 1.10 21.35 -32.76
CA THR A 128 1.21 20.86 -34.14
C THR A 128 0.45 21.76 -35.07
N ALA A 129 1.12 22.28 -36.09
CA ALA A 129 0.50 23.10 -37.12
C ALA A 129 -0.48 22.28 -37.97
N LYS A 130 -1.53 22.94 -38.49
CA LYS A 130 -2.45 22.33 -39.46
C LYS A 130 -1.77 22.13 -40.81
N GLU A 131 -2.38 21.30 -41.65
CA GLU A 131 -1.93 21.09 -43.04
C GLU A 131 -2.06 22.35 -43.90
N THR A 132 -3.02 23.21 -43.57
CA THR A 132 -3.25 24.50 -44.22
C THR A 132 -3.21 25.58 -43.15
N ILE A 133 -2.28 26.53 -43.26
CA ILE A 133 -2.08 27.63 -42.32
C ILE A 133 -2.12 28.99 -43.06
N PRO A 134 -2.67 30.05 -42.46
CA PRO A 134 -2.57 31.41 -43.01
C PRO A 134 -1.12 31.92 -42.94
N ALA A 135 -0.77 32.86 -43.84
CA ALA A 135 0.48 33.62 -43.72
C ALA A 135 0.35 34.72 -42.68
N GLY A 136 1.39 34.91 -41.86
CA GLY A 136 1.53 36.07 -40.99
C GLY A 136 2.02 35.76 -39.58
N GLU A 137 2.07 36.79 -38.74
CA GLU A 137 2.48 36.67 -37.33
C GLU A 137 1.41 35.92 -36.53
N VAL A 138 1.85 34.86 -35.83
CA VAL A 138 1.03 34.08 -34.90
C VAL A 138 1.63 34.14 -33.50
N SER A 139 0.79 34.19 -32.47
CA SER A 139 1.23 34.20 -31.07
C SER A 139 0.70 33.01 -30.29
N VAL A 140 1.55 32.49 -29.41
CA VAL A 140 1.16 31.54 -28.35
C VAL A 140 1.42 32.23 -27.02
N THR A 141 0.40 32.25 -26.15
CA THR A 141 0.40 33.04 -24.92
C THR A 141 -0.08 32.20 -23.75
N VAL A 142 0.60 32.31 -22.61
CA VAL A 142 0.11 31.88 -21.30
C VAL A 142 -0.32 33.12 -20.53
N LYS A 143 -1.62 33.23 -20.26
CA LYS A 143 -2.24 34.36 -19.55
C LYS A 143 -3.02 33.90 -18.32
N ASP A 144 -3.58 34.86 -17.57
CA ASP A 144 -4.40 34.61 -16.37
C ASP A 144 -3.71 33.66 -15.38
N ALA A 145 -2.40 33.80 -15.28
CA ALA A 145 -1.57 32.93 -14.48
C ALA A 145 -1.72 33.27 -13.00
N SER A 146 -1.81 32.24 -12.16
CA SER A 146 -1.83 32.34 -10.71
C SER A 146 -0.95 31.25 -10.10
N VAL A 147 -0.15 31.63 -9.11
CA VAL A 147 0.73 30.72 -8.34
C VAL A 147 0.56 30.98 -6.85
N SER A 148 0.82 29.99 -6.00
CA SER A 148 0.77 30.18 -4.54
C SER A 148 1.69 29.23 -3.79
N GLU A 149 2.16 29.67 -2.62
CA GLU A 149 2.80 28.86 -1.56
C GLU A 149 1.83 28.55 -0.40
N GLY A 150 0.53 28.82 -0.60
CA GLY A 150 -0.53 28.63 0.40
C GLY A 150 -0.83 29.89 1.24
N SER A 151 -0.13 31.00 1.03
CA SER A 151 -0.38 32.26 1.74
C SER A 151 -1.37 33.17 1.01
N ALA A 152 -1.20 33.35 -0.30
CA ALA A 152 -2.09 34.13 -1.17
C ALA A 152 -1.82 33.80 -2.64
N ASP A 153 -2.79 34.12 -3.51
CA ASP A 153 -2.65 34.05 -4.95
C ASP A 153 -1.69 35.14 -5.44
N LEU A 154 -0.68 34.74 -6.20
CA LEU A 154 0.28 35.61 -6.86
C LEU A 154 0.07 35.53 -8.37
N PHE A 155 -0.03 36.68 -9.03
CA PHE A 155 -0.39 36.77 -10.45
C PHE A 155 0.81 37.21 -11.29
N PRO A 156 1.63 36.28 -11.82
CA PRO A 156 2.69 36.67 -12.74
C PRO A 156 2.13 37.31 -14.01
N ALA A 157 2.94 38.17 -14.62
CA ALA A 157 2.64 38.73 -15.94
C ALA A 157 2.55 37.61 -17.00
N GLU A 158 1.66 37.79 -17.98
CA GLU A 158 1.53 36.86 -19.11
C GLU A 158 2.83 36.74 -19.89
N ALA A 159 3.06 35.56 -20.47
CA ALA A 159 4.18 35.30 -21.36
C ALA A 159 3.64 34.98 -22.76
N SER A 160 4.26 35.55 -23.79
CA SER A 160 3.86 35.36 -25.18
C SER A 160 5.08 35.17 -26.07
N VAL A 161 4.99 34.21 -26.98
CA VAL A 161 5.96 34.01 -28.05
C VAL A 161 5.28 34.27 -29.38
N ARG A 162 5.95 35.05 -30.24
CA ARG A 162 5.51 35.33 -31.61
C ARG A 162 6.34 34.52 -32.60
N LEU A 163 5.66 33.94 -33.58
CA LEU A 163 6.23 33.16 -34.67
C LEU A 163 5.70 33.69 -36.00
N GLU A 164 6.43 33.42 -37.09
CA GLU A 164 5.93 33.69 -38.44
C GLU A 164 5.36 32.40 -39.05
N ALA A 165 4.09 32.40 -39.42
CA ALA A 165 3.45 31.31 -40.15
C ALA A 165 3.74 31.44 -41.66
N VAL A 166 4.38 30.42 -42.23
CA VAL A 166 4.83 30.42 -43.62
C VAL A 166 4.07 29.33 -44.41
N PRO A 167 3.00 29.69 -45.15
CA PRO A 167 2.37 28.76 -46.08
C PRO A 167 3.32 28.45 -47.24
N GLU A 168 3.20 27.25 -47.80
CA GLU A 168 3.99 26.82 -48.96
C GLU A 168 3.70 27.73 -50.17
N GLU A 169 4.74 28.15 -50.91
CA GLU A 169 4.56 28.88 -52.16
C GLU A 169 3.70 28.03 -53.11
N THR A 170 2.57 28.59 -53.56
CA THR A 170 1.90 28.05 -54.74
C THR A 170 2.80 28.31 -55.95
N ASP A 171 3.31 27.25 -56.56
CA ASP A 171 4.03 27.31 -57.83
C ASP A 171 3.18 28.06 -58.86
N ALA A 172 3.46 29.34 -59.04
CA ALA A 172 2.96 30.14 -60.13
C ALA A 172 3.91 29.96 -61.33
N SER A 173 3.34 29.43 -62.42
CA SER A 173 3.80 29.50 -63.83
C SER A 173 4.46 28.24 -64.42
N THR A 174 3.73 27.50 -65.27
CA THR A 174 3.87 27.56 -66.75
C THR A 174 2.89 26.57 -67.42
N GLY A 175 2.36 26.94 -68.58
CA GLY A 175 1.16 26.32 -69.18
C GLY A 175 1.36 25.32 -70.32
N GLY A 176 0.23 24.92 -70.92
CA GLY A 176 0.13 24.35 -72.27
C GLY A 176 -0.57 22.98 -72.36
N SER A 177 -1.75 22.97 -73.02
CA SER A 177 -2.33 21.98 -73.98
C SER A 177 -2.17 20.46 -73.70
N ASP A 178 -3.13 19.56 -73.86
CA ASP A 178 -4.08 19.35 -74.96
C ASP A 178 -5.07 18.19 -74.62
N ASN A 179 -6.11 18.06 -75.44
CA ASN A 179 -7.27 17.17 -75.45
C ASN A 179 -7.04 15.64 -75.28
N GLY A 180 -8.13 14.93 -74.91
CA GLY A 180 -8.32 13.54 -75.34
C GLY A 180 -9.48 12.76 -74.69
N ASP A 181 -10.63 12.72 -75.37
CA ASP A 181 -11.70 11.72 -75.17
C ASP A 181 -11.21 10.28 -75.40
N LYS A 182 -11.71 9.29 -74.63
CA LYS A 182 -12.39 8.07 -75.14
C LYS A 182 -12.68 6.99 -74.08
N GLU A 183 -13.96 6.64 -74.01
CA GLU A 183 -14.56 5.29 -74.10
C GLU A 183 -13.87 4.05 -73.49
N ASN A 184 -14.56 3.50 -72.48
CA ASN A 184 -15.21 2.17 -72.45
C ASN A 184 -14.42 0.89 -72.77
N SER A 185 -14.34 -0.01 -71.78
CA SER A 185 -14.71 -1.44 -71.89
C SER A 185 -14.81 -2.02 -70.46
N GLY A 186 -15.95 -2.57 -70.03
CA GLY A 186 -16.30 -4.00 -70.15
C GLY A 186 -15.86 -4.73 -68.85
N SER A 187 -16.66 -5.50 -68.12
CA SER A 187 -17.78 -6.34 -68.52
C SER A 187 -18.51 -6.93 -67.29
N SER A 188 -19.83 -7.14 -67.45
CA SER A 188 -20.64 -8.31 -67.05
C SER A 188 -20.75 -8.69 -65.57
N GLN A 189 -21.93 -8.54 -64.94
CA GLN A 189 -23.02 -9.55 -64.82
C GLN A 189 -22.67 -10.69 -63.85
N ASP A 190 -23.53 -11.27 -63.03
CA ASP A 190 -24.99 -11.22 -62.92
C ASP A 190 -25.40 -11.79 -61.55
N ASN A 191 -26.49 -11.26 -61.02
CA ASN A 191 -27.60 -11.85 -60.26
C ASN A 191 -27.53 -13.19 -59.50
N GLY A 192 -28.29 -13.17 -58.39
CA GLY A 192 -29.13 -14.29 -57.92
C GLY A 192 -28.96 -14.59 -56.43
N ASP A 193 -29.61 -13.88 -55.51
CA ASP A 193 -31.04 -13.91 -55.14
C ASP A 193 -31.47 -15.10 -54.23
N LYS A 194 -32.22 -14.71 -53.19
CA LYS A 194 -33.29 -15.40 -52.45
C LYS A 194 -33.06 -16.28 -51.21
N GLY A 195 -33.83 -15.91 -50.18
CA GLY A 195 -34.42 -16.76 -49.14
C GLY A 195 -34.29 -16.12 -47.75
N ASP A 196 -35.12 -15.15 -47.34
CA ASP A 196 -36.46 -15.31 -46.72
C ASP A 196 -36.36 -16.00 -45.33
N SER A 197 -36.82 -15.50 -44.18
CA SER A 197 -38.12 -14.91 -43.80
C SER A 197 -37.98 -14.42 -42.33
N GLY A 198 -38.53 -13.27 -41.95
CA GLY A 198 -39.79 -13.16 -41.18
C GLY A 198 -39.55 -12.19 -39.99
N SER A 199 -40.11 -10.97 -40.00
CA SER A 199 -41.42 -10.57 -39.45
C SER A 199 -41.56 -10.84 -37.94
N SER A 200 -42.09 -9.98 -37.07
CA SER A 200 -42.69 -8.65 -37.16
C SER A 200 -43.14 -8.28 -35.73
N TRP A 201 -42.84 -7.05 -35.30
CA TRP A 201 -43.70 -6.07 -34.60
C TRP A 201 -44.50 -6.48 -33.33
N ASP A 202 -44.11 -5.79 -32.24
CA ASP A 202 -44.91 -4.76 -31.56
C ASP A 202 -46.06 -5.14 -30.61
N ASN A 203 -46.37 -4.13 -29.78
CA ASN A 203 -47.32 -3.96 -28.69
C ASN A 203 -46.72 -4.15 -27.29
N GLY A 204 -46.81 -3.18 -26.37
CA GLY A 204 -47.56 -1.93 -26.41
C GLY A 204 -47.73 -1.38 -25.00
N GLU A 205 -47.70 -0.06 -24.93
CA GLU A 205 -48.47 0.88 -24.08
C GLU A 205 -49.16 0.32 -22.81
N ASN A 206 -48.96 0.96 -21.65
CA ASN A 206 -49.84 2.09 -21.30
C ASN A 206 -49.43 2.85 -20.02
N GLU A 207 -49.60 4.18 -20.10
CA GLU A 207 -50.19 5.14 -19.13
C GLU A 207 -49.80 5.07 -17.64
N ASN A 208 -49.54 6.18 -16.92
CA ASN A 208 -50.17 7.49 -16.95
C ASN A 208 -49.33 8.51 -16.16
N GLY A 209 -49.42 9.79 -16.53
CA GLY A 209 -48.67 10.88 -15.90
C GLY A 209 -49.35 11.56 -14.71
N GLY A 210 -48.59 12.44 -14.05
CA GLY A 210 -49.12 13.71 -13.56
C GLY A 210 -49.13 13.97 -12.05
N SER A 211 -48.49 15.10 -11.71
CA SER A 211 -48.87 16.10 -10.69
C SER A 211 -48.37 16.00 -9.24
N ASN A 212 -47.94 17.19 -8.78
CA ASN A 212 -47.48 17.56 -7.44
C ASN A 212 -48.58 17.45 -6.36
N ALA A 213 -48.22 17.02 -5.14
CA ALA A 213 -48.51 17.69 -3.84
C ALA A 213 -48.47 16.75 -2.61
N PHE A 214 -47.60 17.11 -1.64
CA PHE A 214 -47.90 17.36 -0.22
C PHE A 214 -48.34 16.23 0.75
N HIS A 215 -47.43 15.92 1.71
CA HIS A 215 -47.61 15.71 3.18
C HIS A 215 -48.47 14.52 3.69
N LEU A 216 -48.27 13.85 4.84
CA LEU A 216 -47.58 14.03 6.15
C LEU A 216 -47.28 12.60 6.72
N THR A 217 -46.28 12.35 7.56
CA THR A 217 -46.33 12.62 9.02
C THR A 217 -44.99 12.32 9.72
N ASN A 218 -44.55 13.28 10.55
CA ASN A 218 -43.91 13.25 11.90
C ASN A 218 -42.84 12.20 12.25
N SER A 219 -41.77 12.47 13.00
CA SER A 219 -41.26 13.64 13.76
C SER A 219 -39.88 13.18 14.34
N ALA A 220 -38.82 13.97 14.45
CA ALA A 220 -38.64 15.08 15.39
C ALA A 220 -37.39 15.94 15.04
N HIS A 221 -37.46 17.22 15.39
CA HIS A 221 -36.41 18.24 15.22
C HIS A 221 -35.29 18.14 16.27
N THR A 222 -34.05 18.45 15.86
CA THR A 222 -33.04 19.30 16.57
C THR A 222 -31.97 19.70 15.53
N GLY A 223 -31.73 20.97 15.22
CA GLY A 223 -30.99 21.90 16.08
C GLY A 223 -30.83 23.25 15.37
N ASP A 224 -31.54 24.22 15.92
CA ASP A 224 -31.70 25.61 15.51
C ASP A 224 -30.40 26.41 15.74
N SER A 225 -29.88 27.06 14.68
CA SER A 225 -28.66 27.89 14.69
C SER A 225 -28.76 29.13 15.59
N THR A 226 -29.96 29.47 16.06
CA THR A 226 -30.16 30.56 17.04
C THR A 226 -29.70 30.20 18.45
N ARG A 227 -29.58 28.91 18.80
CA ARG A 227 -29.15 28.49 20.14
C ARG A 227 -27.66 28.69 20.37
N VAL A 228 -26.82 28.52 19.33
CA VAL A 228 -25.36 28.68 19.44
C VAL A 228 -24.97 30.13 19.75
N LEU A 229 -25.59 31.10 19.06
CA LEU A 229 -25.43 32.53 19.36
C LEU A 229 -25.95 32.89 20.76
N SER A 230 -27.01 32.23 21.23
CA SER A 230 -27.55 32.45 22.58
C SER A 230 -26.62 31.94 23.69
N TYR A 231 -25.93 30.81 23.47
CA TYR A 231 -24.93 30.27 24.42
C TYR A 231 -23.64 31.08 24.42
N LEU A 232 -23.21 31.60 23.26
CA LEU A 232 -22.09 32.55 23.15
C LEU A 232 -22.39 33.87 23.87
N ALA A 233 -23.60 34.41 23.71
CA ALA A 233 -24.03 35.60 24.44
C ALA A 233 -24.13 35.35 25.95
N LEU A 234 -24.59 34.17 26.38
CA LEU A 234 -24.64 33.79 27.81
C LEU A 234 -23.23 33.65 28.41
N ALA A 235 -22.28 33.05 27.68
CA ALA A 235 -20.90 32.89 28.11
C ALA A 235 -20.17 34.23 28.22
N LEU A 236 -20.39 35.14 27.25
CA LEU A 236 -19.86 36.51 27.30
C LEU A 236 -20.47 37.31 28.47
N ALA A 237 -21.76 37.15 28.75
CA ALA A 237 -22.41 37.79 29.90
C ALA A 237 -21.90 37.24 31.24
N ALA A 238 -21.65 35.93 31.34
CA ALA A 238 -21.09 35.29 32.53
C ALA A 238 -19.64 35.73 32.79
N ALA A 239 -18.82 35.84 31.73
CA ALA A 239 -17.45 36.34 31.83
C ALA A 239 -17.41 37.81 32.27
N ALA A 240 -18.30 38.65 31.73
CA ALA A 240 -18.43 40.05 32.15
C ALA A 240 -18.89 40.18 33.61
N ALA A 241 -19.81 39.32 34.06
CA ALA A 241 -20.27 39.28 35.45
C ALA A 241 -19.17 38.85 36.42
N LEU A 242 -18.34 37.86 36.05
CA LEU A 242 -17.19 37.42 36.85
C LEU A 242 -16.11 38.51 36.94
N ALA A 243 -15.85 39.23 35.85
CA ALA A 243 -14.93 40.37 35.85
C ALA A 243 -15.45 41.52 36.74
N ALA A 244 -16.74 41.81 36.71
CA ALA A 244 -17.37 42.81 37.58
C ALA A 244 -17.36 42.40 39.06
N ALA A 245 -17.59 41.11 39.36
CA ALA A 245 -17.54 40.56 40.71
C ALA A 245 -16.11 40.58 41.29
N ALA A 246 -15.09 40.23 40.48
CA ALA A 246 -13.69 40.36 40.86
C ALA A 246 -13.31 41.83 41.13
N TRP A 247 -13.77 42.76 40.30
CA TRP A 247 -13.56 44.20 40.50
C TRP A 247 -14.23 44.73 41.78
N MET A 248 -15.44 44.27 42.10
CA MET A 248 -16.14 44.63 43.34
C MET A 248 -15.51 43.99 44.59
N ALA A 249 -15.03 42.75 44.50
CA ALA A 249 -14.33 42.07 45.60
C ALA A 249 -13.02 42.79 45.97
N VAL A 250 -12.31 43.34 44.98
CA VAL A 250 -11.12 44.17 45.19
C VAL A 250 -11.47 45.54 45.77
N ARG A 251 -12.59 46.15 45.36
CA ARG A 251 -13.08 47.42 45.95
C ARG A 251 -13.52 47.32 47.41
N LYS A 252 -13.99 46.14 47.87
CA LYS A 252 -14.48 45.93 49.25
C LYS A 252 -13.37 45.66 50.28
N LYS A 253 -12.14 45.33 49.87
CA LYS A 253 -11.00 45.18 50.78
C LYS A 253 -10.23 46.49 50.88
N GLY A 254 -10.63 47.30 51.86
CA GLY A 254 -9.90 48.50 52.25
C GLY A 254 -8.53 48.19 52.86
N LYS A 255 -7.57 49.04 52.49
CA LYS A 255 -6.29 49.38 53.14
C LYS A 255 -5.19 48.31 53.21
N GLY A 256 -4.13 48.60 52.45
CA GLY A 256 -2.74 48.23 52.73
C GLY A 256 -2.29 46.99 51.98
N TYR A 257 -1.52 47.20 50.90
CA TYR A 257 -0.30 46.46 50.51
C TYR A 257 0.07 46.91 49.09
N ALA A 258 1.34 47.30 48.92
CA ALA A 258 1.89 47.87 47.71
C ALA A 258 1.98 46.85 46.57
N GLY A 259 1.63 47.27 45.34
CA GLY A 259 1.80 46.47 44.12
C GLY A 259 0.62 46.56 43.15
N TYR A 260 0.24 47.78 42.75
CA TYR A 260 -0.95 48.02 41.92
C TYR A 260 -0.64 48.36 40.45
N GLU A 261 0.44 47.78 39.89
CA GLU A 261 0.82 48.02 38.47
C GLU A 261 0.62 46.81 37.54
N LYS A 262 0.25 45.62 38.06
CA LYS A 262 0.08 44.40 37.23
C LYS A 262 -1.35 43.88 37.11
N LEU A 263 -2.36 44.67 37.44
CA LEU A 263 -3.77 44.27 37.40
C LEU A 263 -4.48 44.44 36.03
N PRO A 264 -4.14 45.42 35.17
CA PRO A 264 -4.69 45.47 33.81
C PRO A 264 -4.20 44.31 32.92
N ALA A 265 -2.99 43.79 33.18
CA ALA A 265 -2.37 42.73 32.40
C ALA A 265 -2.99 41.34 32.65
N VAL A 266 -3.43 41.06 33.88
CA VAL A 266 -4.09 39.78 34.22
C VAL A 266 -5.53 39.75 33.71
N ALA A 267 -6.25 40.88 33.76
CA ALA A 267 -7.60 40.98 33.20
C ALA A 267 -7.59 40.94 31.65
N ALA A 268 -6.61 41.58 31.01
CA ALA A 268 -6.40 41.45 29.57
C ALA A 268 -6.01 40.01 29.21
N GLY A 269 -5.10 39.38 29.96
CA GLY A 269 -4.67 37.99 29.72
C GLY A 269 -5.79 36.96 29.80
N VAL A 270 -6.75 37.11 30.71
CA VAL A 270 -7.90 36.19 30.83
C VAL A 270 -8.94 36.42 29.73
N ILE A 271 -9.13 37.66 29.26
CA ILE A 271 -10.01 37.97 28.12
C ILE A 271 -9.39 37.47 26.81
N THR A 272 -8.08 37.67 26.61
CA THR A 272 -7.37 37.17 25.42
C THR A 272 -7.30 35.64 25.44
N ALA A 273 -7.00 35.00 26.57
CA ALA A 273 -6.98 33.55 26.71
C ALA A 273 -8.37 32.91 26.52
N GLY A 274 -9.43 33.58 26.99
CA GLY A 274 -10.82 33.14 26.80
C GLY A 274 -11.32 33.31 25.36
N LEU A 275 -10.92 34.38 24.66
CA LEU A 275 -11.20 34.58 23.23
C LEU A 275 -10.39 33.62 22.36
N THR A 276 -9.12 33.35 22.66
CA THR A 276 -8.34 32.31 21.94
C THR A 276 -8.88 30.93 22.21
N ALA A 277 -9.28 30.60 23.44
CA ALA A 277 -9.90 29.31 23.74
C ALA A 277 -11.29 29.16 23.12
N ALA A 278 -12.07 30.24 22.97
CA ALA A 278 -13.36 30.20 22.28
C ALA A 278 -13.25 30.17 20.74
N LEU A 279 -12.22 30.81 20.16
CA LEU A 279 -11.86 30.64 18.74
C LEU A 279 -11.29 29.24 18.46
N LEU A 280 -10.50 28.69 19.39
CA LEU A 280 -9.99 27.31 19.30
C LEU A 280 -11.14 26.29 19.48
N CYS A 281 -12.04 26.47 20.43
CA CYS A 281 -13.17 25.56 20.65
C CYS A 281 -14.31 25.72 19.62
N GLY A 282 -14.43 26.89 18.98
CA GLY A 282 -15.32 27.10 17.83
C GLY A 282 -14.86 26.35 16.57
N ASN A 283 -13.54 26.25 16.37
CA ASN A 283 -12.96 25.46 15.28
C ASN A 283 -13.02 23.95 15.56
N ILE A 284 -13.01 23.51 16.82
CA ILE A 284 -13.02 22.08 17.17
C ILE A 284 -14.41 21.42 16.97
N TYR A 285 -15.50 22.18 16.88
CA TYR A 285 -16.85 21.62 16.73
C TYR A 285 -17.49 21.81 15.33
N ALA A 286 -16.78 22.44 14.38
CA ALA A 286 -17.19 22.56 12.97
C ALA A 286 -16.15 22.06 11.95
N ALA A 287 -14.92 21.70 12.37
CA ALA A 287 -13.85 21.21 11.49
C ALA A 287 -13.86 19.68 11.30
N GLY A 288 -14.98 19.10 10.89
CA GLY A 288 -15.01 17.72 10.42
C GLY A 288 -14.51 17.62 8.98
N ASN A 289 -13.22 17.35 8.79
CA ASN A 289 -12.56 16.97 7.52
C ASN A 289 -12.50 18.02 6.38
N LYS A 290 -11.93 19.22 6.59
CA LYS A 290 -11.51 20.07 5.44
C LYS A 290 -10.39 19.39 4.66
N GLY A 291 -10.41 19.46 3.33
CA GLY A 291 -9.43 18.86 2.42
C GLY A 291 -9.73 17.42 1.97
N GLU A 292 -10.69 16.72 2.59
CA GLU A 292 -11.14 15.40 2.14
C GLU A 292 -12.37 15.55 1.23
N LEU A 293 -12.22 15.26 -0.05
CA LEU A 293 -13.15 15.63 -1.11
C LEU A 293 -13.78 14.42 -1.80
N ASN A 294 -13.17 13.23 -1.71
CA ASN A 294 -13.64 12.02 -2.40
C ASN A 294 -14.51 11.06 -1.54
N GLY A 295 -14.60 11.27 -0.22
CA GLY A 295 -15.41 10.44 0.68
C GLY A 295 -14.70 9.20 1.25
N ASP A 296 -13.39 9.03 1.02
CA ASP A 296 -12.62 7.86 1.49
C ASP A 296 -12.07 8.00 2.92
N GLY A 297 -12.21 9.17 3.53
CA GLY A 297 -11.76 9.45 4.89
C GLY A 297 -10.27 9.75 5.04
N GLN A 298 -9.50 9.84 3.96
CA GLN A 298 -8.11 10.28 3.93
C GLN A 298 -7.99 11.68 3.33
N THR A 299 -6.88 12.38 3.54
CA THR A 299 -6.59 13.63 2.84
C THR A 299 -5.32 13.41 2.04
N ASP A 300 -5.47 13.09 0.75
CA ASP A 300 -4.37 12.66 -0.12
C ASP A 300 -4.42 13.32 -1.51
N TYR A 301 -3.58 12.86 -2.43
CA TYR A 301 -3.50 13.44 -3.78
C TYR A 301 -4.71 13.15 -4.67
N GLN A 302 -5.60 12.24 -4.29
CA GLN A 302 -6.89 12.02 -4.95
C GLN A 302 -7.83 13.21 -4.70
N ASP A 303 -7.79 13.78 -3.49
CA ASP A 303 -8.52 15.02 -3.18
C ASP A 303 -7.98 16.20 -3.97
N ALA A 304 -6.64 16.33 -4.04
CA ALA A 304 -6.00 17.36 -4.85
C ALA A 304 -6.37 17.24 -6.34
N ALA A 305 -6.59 16.03 -6.86
CA ALA A 305 -7.08 15.81 -8.22
C ALA A 305 -8.50 16.37 -8.43
N LEU A 306 -9.40 16.21 -7.46
CA LEU A 306 -10.76 16.78 -7.52
C LEU A 306 -10.73 18.31 -7.53
N LEU A 307 -9.92 18.92 -6.66
CA LEU A 307 -9.78 20.38 -6.64
C LEU A 307 -9.17 20.92 -7.94
N LYS A 308 -8.16 20.25 -8.51
CA LYS A 308 -7.58 20.63 -9.82
C LYS A 308 -8.60 20.59 -10.95
N LYS A 309 -9.45 19.56 -11.00
CA LYS A 309 -10.54 19.49 -11.98
C LYS A 309 -11.53 20.64 -11.83
N HIS A 310 -11.82 21.08 -10.61
CA HIS A 310 -12.65 22.25 -10.36
C HIS A 310 -11.99 23.53 -10.89
N LEU A 311 -10.71 23.75 -10.58
CA LEU A 311 -9.96 24.94 -11.01
C LEU A 311 -9.84 25.05 -12.54
N THR A 312 -9.71 23.94 -13.25
CA THR A 312 -9.70 23.89 -14.73
C THR A 312 -11.10 23.87 -15.35
N GLY A 313 -12.15 23.71 -14.55
CA GLY A 313 -13.53 23.57 -15.02
C GLY A 313 -13.83 22.25 -15.73
N LEU A 314 -13.01 21.22 -15.53
CA LEU A 314 -13.30 19.85 -15.99
C LEU A 314 -14.45 19.22 -15.20
N GLU A 315 -14.50 19.45 -13.89
CA GLU A 315 -15.52 18.92 -12.99
C GLU A 315 -15.73 19.85 -11.79
N LEU A 316 -16.94 20.37 -11.58
CA LEU A 316 -17.20 21.36 -10.55
C LEU A 316 -17.66 20.73 -9.23
N LEU A 317 -16.90 20.96 -8.15
CA LEU A 317 -17.32 20.69 -6.78
C LEU A 317 -18.57 21.49 -6.36
N SER A 318 -19.42 20.91 -5.52
CA SER A 318 -20.63 21.56 -5.00
C SER A 318 -20.96 21.17 -3.55
N GLY A 319 -21.82 21.96 -2.91
CA GLY A 319 -22.31 21.66 -1.56
C GLY A 319 -21.18 21.48 -0.54
N LYS A 320 -21.16 20.34 0.16
CA LYS A 320 -20.20 20.05 1.23
C LYS A 320 -18.76 19.93 0.74
N GLU A 321 -18.54 19.43 -0.47
CA GLU A 321 -17.18 19.28 -1.02
C GLU A 321 -16.56 20.65 -1.29
N TYR A 322 -17.36 21.61 -1.76
CA TYR A 322 -16.91 23.00 -1.94
C TYR A 322 -16.48 23.61 -0.60
N GLU A 323 -17.30 23.46 0.45
CA GLU A 323 -16.99 23.97 1.79
C GLU A 323 -15.74 23.33 2.42
N LYS A 324 -15.48 22.05 2.09
CA LYS A 324 -14.28 21.32 2.53
C LYS A 324 -13.04 21.69 1.74
N ALA A 325 -13.19 22.02 0.45
CA ALA A 325 -12.10 22.41 -0.44
C ALA A 325 -11.59 23.83 -0.16
N ASP A 326 -12.44 24.71 0.38
CA ASP A 326 -12.10 26.07 0.81
C ASP A 326 -11.29 25.98 2.12
N LEU A 327 -9.97 25.87 2.00
CA LEU A 327 -9.07 25.55 3.10
C LEU A 327 -8.73 26.79 3.92
N ASN A 328 -8.62 27.96 3.28
CA ASN A 328 -8.39 29.22 3.97
C ASN A 328 -9.69 29.87 4.52
N SER A 329 -10.87 29.31 4.16
CA SER A 329 -12.19 29.78 4.58
C SER A 329 -12.55 31.19 4.09
N ASP A 330 -12.04 31.60 2.92
CA ASP A 330 -12.32 32.91 2.32
C ASP A 330 -13.56 32.92 1.42
N GLY A 331 -14.15 31.75 1.15
CA GLY A 331 -15.35 31.57 0.34
C GLY A 331 -15.10 31.34 -1.15
N ALA A 332 -13.85 31.42 -1.61
CA ALA A 332 -13.44 31.13 -2.98
C ALA A 332 -12.57 29.86 -3.04
N LEU A 333 -12.64 29.12 -4.15
CA LEU A 333 -11.68 28.04 -4.43
C LEU A 333 -10.63 28.54 -5.41
N THR A 334 -9.39 28.63 -4.94
CA THR A 334 -8.28 29.27 -5.65
C THR A 334 -7.04 28.38 -5.70
N ILE A 335 -5.97 28.85 -6.35
CA ILE A 335 -4.68 28.14 -6.36
C ILE A 335 -4.07 28.10 -4.95
N THR A 336 -4.43 29.04 -4.07
CA THR A 336 -4.06 29.04 -2.66
C THR A 336 -4.65 27.86 -1.90
N ASP A 337 -5.91 27.51 -2.12
CA ASP A 337 -6.51 26.32 -1.50
C ASP A 337 -5.81 25.05 -1.96
N LEU A 338 -5.50 24.94 -3.25
CA LEU A 338 -4.73 23.81 -3.75
C LEU A 338 -3.32 23.75 -3.12
N SER A 339 -2.67 24.90 -2.95
CA SER A 339 -1.35 24.96 -2.29
C SER A 339 -1.42 24.57 -0.82
N LEU A 340 -2.47 25.00 -0.10
CA LEU A 340 -2.73 24.58 1.28
C LEU A 340 -3.05 23.09 1.38
N LEU A 341 -3.75 22.53 0.39
CA LEU A 341 -4.06 21.10 0.33
C LEU A 341 -2.77 20.29 0.13
N VAL A 342 -1.94 20.68 -0.85
CA VAL A 342 -0.62 20.08 -1.07
C VAL A 342 0.23 20.21 0.19
N TYR A 343 0.30 21.39 0.80
CA TYR A 343 1.02 21.58 2.06
C TYR A 343 0.48 20.68 3.16
N LYS A 344 -0.84 20.53 3.30
CA LYS A 344 -1.44 19.65 4.31
C LYS A 344 -1.12 18.17 4.06
N ILE A 345 -1.13 17.74 2.80
CA ILE A 345 -0.76 16.37 2.41
C ILE A 345 0.73 16.14 2.68
N GLU A 346 1.60 17.09 2.32
CA GLU A 346 3.04 17.00 2.52
C GLU A 346 3.46 17.24 3.97
N GLU A 347 2.72 18.02 4.75
CA GLU A 347 2.89 18.17 6.20
C GLU A 347 2.45 16.89 6.90
N ALA A 348 1.34 16.28 6.48
CA ALA A 348 0.97 14.94 6.94
C ALA A 348 2.02 13.90 6.52
N ALA A 349 2.59 14.01 5.32
CA ALA A 349 3.66 13.15 4.80
C ALA A 349 4.99 13.35 5.55
N SER A 350 5.37 14.59 5.87
CA SER A 350 6.61 14.93 6.60
C SER A 350 6.49 14.70 8.11
N LEU A 351 5.29 14.87 8.69
CA LEU A 351 4.92 14.34 10.00
C LEU A 351 4.77 12.81 10.00
N SER A 352 4.76 12.19 8.81
CA SER A 352 4.86 10.74 8.63
C SER A 352 6.20 10.30 8.04
N GLY A 353 7.25 11.07 8.27
CA GLY A 353 8.62 10.57 8.30
C GLY A 353 9.37 10.34 6.99
N ILE A 354 10.70 10.19 7.14
CA ILE A 354 11.67 9.81 6.11
C ILE A 354 11.30 8.41 5.59
N GLU A 355 10.98 8.33 4.30
CA GLU A 355 10.65 7.05 3.66
C GLU A 355 11.91 6.37 3.12
N LEU A 356 12.28 5.23 3.71
CA LEU A 356 13.34 4.38 3.15
C LEU A 356 12.79 3.62 1.94
N LYS A 357 13.21 4.00 0.74
CA LYS A 357 12.86 3.28 -0.50
C LYS A 357 14.05 2.50 -1.02
N ASN A 358 13.81 1.24 -1.37
CA ASN A 358 14.77 0.39 -2.08
C ASN A 358 16.13 0.31 -1.37
N VAL A 359 16.15 -0.07 -0.09
CA VAL A 359 17.40 -0.29 0.65
C VAL A 359 18.16 -1.44 0.01
N THR A 360 19.38 -1.18 -0.45
CA THR A 360 20.26 -2.15 -1.12
C THR A 360 21.28 -2.75 -0.17
N GLU A 361 21.73 -2.00 0.84
CA GLU A 361 22.73 -2.46 1.80
C GLU A 361 22.56 -1.78 3.17
N ASN A 362 22.87 -2.53 4.25
CA ASN A 362 22.93 -2.01 5.61
C ASN A 362 24.28 -2.34 6.22
N ARG A 363 24.99 -1.31 6.72
CA ARG A 363 26.28 -1.49 7.39
C ARG A 363 26.27 -0.81 8.75
N LEU A 364 26.76 -1.52 9.76
CA LEU A 364 26.94 -0.98 11.11
C LEU A 364 28.39 -0.53 11.29
N TYR A 365 28.57 0.64 11.90
CA TYR A 365 29.88 1.18 12.21
C TYR A 365 29.97 1.56 13.68
N TYR A 366 31.18 1.43 14.24
CA TYR A 366 31.54 1.93 15.56
C TYR A 366 32.61 3.03 15.43
N ARG A 367 32.39 4.16 16.08
CA ARG A 367 33.36 5.26 16.17
C ARG A 367 33.95 5.31 17.56
N ASN A 368 35.26 5.12 17.66
CA ASN A 368 35.94 5.19 18.95
C ASN A 368 36.18 6.65 19.40
N GLU A 369 36.60 6.83 20.66
CA GLU A 369 36.86 8.16 21.26
C GLU A 369 37.95 8.97 20.54
N ALA A 370 38.84 8.30 19.79
CA ALA A 370 39.87 8.94 18.98
C ALA A 370 39.35 9.42 17.60
N GLY A 371 38.09 9.14 17.28
CA GLY A 371 37.43 9.50 16.03
C GLY A 371 37.68 8.51 14.88
N ASN A 372 38.32 7.36 15.14
CA ASN A 372 38.47 6.32 14.12
C ASN A 372 37.17 5.52 14.02
N THR A 373 36.78 5.22 12.78
CA THR A 373 35.59 4.43 12.45
C THR A 373 36.02 3.01 12.04
N GLU A 374 35.31 2.00 12.53
CA GLU A 374 35.44 0.60 12.13
C GLU A 374 34.06 0.04 11.75
N GLU A 375 34.01 -0.73 10.66
CA GLU A 375 32.79 -1.44 10.25
C GLU A 375 32.62 -2.72 11.09
N ILE A 376 31.43 -2.92 11.63
CA ILE A 376 31.08 -4.08 12.45
C ILE A 376 30.40 -5.12 11.56
N GLN A 377 31.19 -6.07 11.07
CA GLN A 377 30.71 -7.22 10.30
C GLN A 377 30.03 -8.27 11.18
N VAL A 378 30.47 -8.43 12.43
CA VAL A 378 29.90 -9.32 13.45
C VAL A 378 29.87 -8.58 14.79
N LEU A 379 28.69 -8.39 15.37
CA LEU A 379 28.54 -7.73 16.67
C LEU A 379 28.76 -8.73 17.82
N ASP A 380 29.80 -8.52 18.62
CA ASP A 380 30.07 -9.34 19.80
C ASP A 380 29.17 -8.95 20.97
N ILE A 381 28.28 -9.86 21.37
CA ILE A 381 27.34 -9.70 22.48
C ILE A 381 27.62 -10.70 23.63
N THR A 382 28.82 -11.27 23.68
CA THR A 382 29.23 -12.23 24.74
C THR A 382 29.10 -11.62 26.15
N ALA A 383 29.23 -10.29 26.27
CA ALA A 383 29.05 -9.55 27.52
C ALA A 383 27.60 -9.03 27.73
N GLY A 384 26.66 -9.41 26.88
CA GLY A 384 25.33 -8.83 26.76
C GLY A 384 25.22 -7.80 25.62
N LEU A 385 24.00 -7.34 25.36
CA LEU A 385 23.74 -6.30 24.35
C LEU A 385 24.41 -4.97 24.75
N PRO A 386 24.98 -4.21 23.79
CA PRO A 386 25.55 -2.90 24.09
C PRO A 386 24.51 -1.94 24.69
N GLU A 387 24.75 -1.45 25.92
CA GLU A 387 23.85 -0.50 26.59
C GLU A 387 24.04 0.94 26.12
N ASN A 388 25.26 1.33 25.74
CA ASN A 388 25.56 2.65 25.18
C ASN A 388 25.74 2.56 23.66
N THR A 389 24.82 3.19 22.93
CA THR A 389 24.79 3.18 21.47
C THR A 389 25.30 4.47 20.82
N GLU A 390 25.71 5.49 21.57
CA GLU A 390 26.12 6.82 21.05
C GLU A 390 27.26 6.76 20.04
N ASN A 391 28.12 5.74 20.16
CA ASN A 391 29.27 5.52 19.29
C ASN A 391 28.96 4.62 18.07
N TYR A 392 27.74 4.10 17.97
CA TYR A 392 27.30 3.29 16.85
C TYR A 392 26.47 4.12 15.88
N TYR A 393 26.70 3.91 14.59
CA TYR A 393 25.87 4.47 13.54
C TYR A 393 25.75 3.47 12.38
N ALA A 394 24.65 3.55 11.64
CA ALA A 394 24.43 2.78 10.44
C ALA A 394 24.63 3.65 9.19
N VAL A 395 25.01 2.99 8.11
CA VAL A 395 24.95 3.52 6.74
C VAL A 395 23.97 2.65 5.96
N ILE A 396 22.91 3.28 5.48
CA ILE A 396 21.81 2.64 4.73
C ILE A 396 21.93 3.10 3.28
N GLU A 397 22.32 2.18 2.39
CA GLU A 397 22.38 2.46 0.95
C GLU A 397 21.00 2.23 0.33
N MET A 398 20.60 3.12 -0.58
CA MET A 398 19.29 3.08 -1.22
C MET A 398 19.43 3.28 -2.74
N GLU A 399 18.68 2.50 -3.52
CA GLU A 399 18.77 2.57 -4.98
C GLU A 399 18.31 3.94 -5.50
N GLY A 400 19.21 4.64 -6.19
CA GLY A 400 18.92 5.94 -6.80
C GLY A 400 18.77 7.10 -5.80
N LEU A 401 19.11 6.89 -4.52
CA LEU A 401 19.05 7.88 -3.44
C LEU A 401 20.40 8.01 -2.72
N PRO A 402 20.69 9.15 -2.06
CA PRO A 402 21.87 9.28 -1.21
C PRO A 402 21.84 8.32 -0.01
N ASP A 403 23.01 7.81 0.38
CA ASP A 403 23.17 7.01 1.60
C ASP A 403 22.66 7.77 2.83
N LEU A 404 21.89 7.08 3.66
CA LEU A 404 21.44 7.59 4.94
C LEU A 404 22.40 7.19 6.05
N TYR A 405 22.84 8.17 6.83
CA TYR A 405 23.65 7.98 8.03
C TYR A 405 22.79 8.23 9.26
N ALA A 406 22.59 7.22 10.09
CA ALA A 406 21.70 7.30 11.24
C ALA A 406 22.34 6.68 12.49
N GLY A 407 22.05 7.24 13.66
CA GLY A 407 22.49 6.66 14.93
C GLY A 407 21.81 5.33 15.19
N ILE A 408 22.29 4.58 16.19
CA ILE A 408 21.62 3.37 16.68
C ILE A 408 20.92 3.68 18.00
N ARG A 409 19.62 3.39 18.09
CA ARG A 409 18.83 3.59 19.31
C ARG A 409 19.00 2.45 20.29
N GLY A 410 19.24 1.26 19.77
CA GLY A 410 19.37 0.03 20.55
C GLY A 410 19.58 -1.19 19.67
N PHE A 411 20.01 -2.26 20.31
CA PHE A 411 20.05 -3.59 19.71
C PHE A 411 18.93 -4.44 20.31
N ARG A 412 18.28 -5.27 19.49
CA ARG A 412 17.21 -6.18 19.94
C ARG A 412 17.50 -7.57 19.43
N GLN A 413 17.55 -8.51 20.36
CA GLN A 413 17.54 -9.92 20.02
C GLN A 413 16.12 -10.45 20.17
N ASP A 414 15.63 -11.08 19.11
CA ASP A 414 14.36 -11.77 19.16
C ASP A 414 14.51 -13.03 20.03
N PRO A 415 13.73 -13.16 21.13
CA PRO A 415 13.87 -14.27 22.08
C PRO A 415 13.46 -15.63 21.50
N ASP A 416 12.63 -15.64 20.45
CA ASP A 416 12.15 -16.88 19.82
C ASP A 416 13.07 -17.29 18.66
N THR A 417 13.58 -16.32 17.90
CA THR A 417 14.35 -16.60 16.68
C THR A 417 15.86 -16.47 16.85
N GLY A 418 16.33 -15.80 17.92
CA GLY A 418 17.74 -15.49 18.16
C GLY A 418 18.30 -14.37 17.27
N ILE A 419 17.51 -13.86 16.32
CA ILE A 419 17.96 -12.86 15.35
C ILE A 419 18.26 -11.54 16.08
N LEU A 420 19.49 -11.06 15.94
CA LEU A 420 19.91 -9.75 16.44
C LEU A 420 19.65 -8.67 15.40
N ARG A 421 19.01 -7.57 15.81
CA ARG A 421 18.73 -6.41 14.96
C ARG A 421 19.32 -5.13 15.57
N ALA A 422 19.91 -4.29 14.74
CA ALA A 422 20.19 -2.89 15.06
C ALA A 422 18.96 -2.04 14.74
N VAL A 423 18.51 -1.24 15.70
CA VAL A 423 17.38 -0.33 15.54
C VAL A 423 17.89 1.08 15.31
N LEU A 424 17.48 1.73 14.22
CA LEU A 424 17.88 3.11 13.94
C LEU A 424 17.35 4.07 15.01
N ASP A 425 18.18 5.06 15.33
CA ASP A 425 17.83 6.25 16.12
C ASP A 425 17.40 7.37 15.19
N GLN A 426 16.22 7.18 14.61
CA GLN A 426 15.64 8.17 13.71
C GLN A 426 14.16 8.31 14.05
N GLU A 427 13.81 9.51 14.50
CA GLU A 427 12.42 9.92 14.65
C GLU A 427 11.82 10.10 13.26
N ASP A 428 10.53 9.84 13.14
CA ASP A 428 9.77 9.98 11.90
C ASP A 428 10.44 9.21 10.75
N LEU A 429 10.56 7.89 10.85
CA LEU A 429 11.03 7.04 9.75
C LEU A 429 9.91 6.09 9.38
N VAL A 430 9.54 6.06 8.10
CA VAL A 430 8.37 5.31 7.65
C VAL A 430 8.72 4.39 6.50
N PHE A 431 8.56 3.10 6.70
CA PHE A 431 8.74 2.11 5.65
C PHE A 431 7.38 1.59 5.22
N TYR A 432 7.07 1.72 3.93
CA TYR A 432 5.90 1.10 3.33
C TYR A 432 6.30 -0.22 2.70
N HIS A 433 5.75 -1.31 3.23
CA HIS A 433 5.80 -2.59 2.54
C HIS A 433 4.92 -2.53 1.29
N PRO A 434 5.19 -3.33 0.24
CA PRO A 434 4.37 -3.34 -0.99
C PRO A 434 2.89 -3.74 -0.78
N ASP A 435 2.55 -4.27 0.40
CA ASP A 435 1.16 -4.54 0.81
C ASP A 435 0.46 -3.34 1.46
N GLY A 436 1.13 -2.18 1.53
CA GLY A 436 0.64 -0.94 2.12
C GLY A 436 0.80 -0.84 3.64
N THR A 437 1.43 -1.81 4.30
CA THR A 437 1.70 -1.74 5.74
C THR A 437 2.82 -0.74 6.06
N LYS A 438 2.57 0.11 7.07
CA LYS A 438 3.45 1.19 7.53
C LYS A 438 4.22 0.72 8.77
N GLU A 439 5.55 0.70 8.72
CA GLU A 439 6.41 0.54 9.90
C GLU A 439 7.08 1.87 10.27
N GLU A 440 7.00 2.26 11.54
CA GLU A 440 7.54 3.53 12.08
C GLU A 440 8.93 3.36 12.73
N GLU A 441 9.52 2.18 12.58
CA GLU A 441 10.82 1.81 13.13
C GLU A 441 11.56 0.96 12.10
N TYR A 442 12.76 1.37 11.71
CA TYR A 442 13.61 0.54 10.87
C TYR A 442 14.66 -0.17 11.72
N ALA A 443 14.67 -1.50 11.57
CA ALA A 443 15.66 -2.36 12.20
C ALA A 443 16.19 -3.37 11.18
N PHE A 444 17.50 -3.49 11.07
CA PHE A 444 18.16 -4.41 10.16
C PHE A 444 18.90 -5.52 10.93
N PRO A 445 18.91 -6.76 10.41
CA PRO A 445 19.60 -7.87 11.07
C PRO A 445 21.11 -7.66 11.04
N LEU A 446 21.81 -8.28 12.00
CA LEU A 446 23.26 -8.30 12.09
C LEU A 446 23.74 -9.74 12.24
N ALA A 447 24.93 -10.04 11.71
CA ALA A 447 25.68 -11.18 12.24
C ALA A 447 26.20 -10.83 13.64
N TRP A 448 26.24 -11.81 14.52
CA TRP A 448 26.58 -11.58 15.93
C TRP A 448 27.30 -12.78 16.55
N ARG A 449 27.96 -12.55 17.68
CA ARG A 449 28.70 -13.58 18.43
C ARG A 449 28.23 -13.61 19.88
N ASP A 450 28.04 -14.80 20.43
CA ASP A 450 27.87 -15.04 21.86
C ASP A 450 28.79 -16.16 22.38
N GLU A 451 28.48 -16.68 23.57
CA GLU A 451 29.20 -17.79 24.20
C GLU A 451 29.16 -19.09 23.37
N ASP A 452 28.16 -19.26 22.50
CA ASP A 452 27.94 -20.45 21.67
C ASP A 452 28.61 -20.34 20.29
N GLY A 453 29.01 -19.14 19.86
CA GLY A 453 29.83 -18.90 18.67
C GLY A 453 29.31 -17.78 17.76
N ASP A 454 29.69 -17.86 16.46
CA ASP A 454 29.26 -16.89 15.44
C ASP A 454 27.91 -17.30 14.86
N HIS A 455 27.00 -16.32 14.77
CA HIS A 455 25.67 -16.41 14.17
C HIS A 455 25.62 -15.49 12.95
N THR A 456 25.42 -16.05 11.76
CA THR A 456 25.46 -15.32 10.49
C THR A 456 24.20 -14.49 10.23
N LEU A 457 24.32 -13.49 9.35
CA LEU A 457 23.20 -12.68 8.88
C LEU A 457 22.17 -13.57 8.15
N VAL A 458 20.89 -13.37 8.43
CA VAL A 458 19.78 -14.02 7.71
C VAL A 458 19.03 -12.95 6.93
N ALA A 459 18.98 -13.06 5.60
CA ALA A 459 18.33 -12.06 4.73
C ALA A 459 16.81 -12.17 4.74
N SER A 460 16.09 -11.11 4.36
CA SER A 460 14.62 -11.18 4.29
C SER A 460 14.14 -12.01 3.11
N ALA A 461 13.14 -12.87 3.33
CA ALA A 461 12.51 -13.65 2.26
C ALA A 461 11.57 -12.85 1.33
N ARG A 462 11.29 -11.58 1.67
CA ARG A 462 10.22 -10.78 1.02
C ARG A 462 10.43 -10.59 -0.47
N GLU A 463 11.63 -10.20 -0.88
CA GLU A 463 11.94 -9.93 -2.28
C GLU A 463 11.78 -11.18 -3.14
N LEU A 464 12.30 -12.32 -2.67
CA LEU A 464 12.16 -13.60 -3.35
C LEU A 464 10.68 -13.96 -3.54
N PHE A 465 9.85 -13.82 -2.50
CA PHE A 465 8.44 -14.17 -2.56
C PHE A 465 7.66 -13.27 -3.53
N GLN A 466 8.00 -11.98 -3.58
CA GLN A 466 7.43 -11.04 -4.55
C GLN A 466 7.82 -11.41 -5.99
N LYS A 467 9.09 -11.76 -6.23
CA LYS A 467 9.54 -12.23 -7.56
C LYS A 467 8.79 -13.50 -7.97
N MET A 468 8.68 -14.49 -7.08
CA MET A 468 7.91 -15.71 -7.34
C MET A 468 6.43 -15.44 -7.62
N ALA A 469 5.82 -14.48 -6.92
CA ALA A 469 4.43 -14.10 -7.17
C ALA A 469 4.23 -13.37 -8.51
N ALA A 470 5.17 -12.50 -8.87
CA ALA A 470 5.13 -11.75 -10.13
C ALA A 470 5.42 -12.62 -11.35
N ASN A 471 6.36 -13.57 -11.23
CA ASN A 471 6.81 -14.44 -12.32
C ASN A 471 6.77 -15.92 -11.87
N PRO A 472 5.56 -16.51 -11.71
CA PRO A 472 5.39 -17.82 -11.08
C PRO A 472 5.92 -19.01 -11.88
N GLY A 473 6.30 -18.82 -13.14
CA GLY A 473 6.81 -19.88 -14.03
C GLY A 473 8.33 -19.96 -14.13
N GLU A 474 9.06 -19.07 -13.46
CA GLU A 474 10.52 -19.00 -13.54
C GLU A 474 11.23 -19.96 -12.58
N HIS A 475 12.55 -20.07 -12.72
CA HIS A 475 13.42 -20.79 -11.80
C HIS A 475 14.00 -19.84 -10.75
N TYR A 476 13.98 -20.28 -9.48
CA TYR A 476 14.49 -19.54 -8.33
C TYR A 476 15.42 -20.42 -7.51
N GLU A 477 16.57 -19.89 -7.14
CA GLU A 477 17.57 -20.58 -6.32
C GLU A 477 17.85 -19.76 -5.06
N LEU A 478 17.84 -20.40 -3.89
CA LEU A 478 18.34 -19.80 -2.66
C LEU A 478 19.87 -19.82 -2.65
N THR A 479 20.46 -18.71 -2.26
CA THR A 479 21.93 -18.58 -2.10
C THR A 479 22.35 -18.38 -0.65
N GLU A 480 21.37 -18.24 0.24
CA GLU A 480 21.53 -18.03 1.69
C GLU A 480 20.25 -18.42 2.43
N ASP A 481 20.33 -18.53 3.76
CA ASP A 481 19.16 -18.71 4.62
C ASP A 481 18.33 -17.41 4.65
N LEU A 482 17.00 -17.54 4.58
CA LEU A 482 16.07 -16.42 4.51
C LEU A 482 15.11 -16.40 5.72
N ASP A 483 14.83 -15.21 6.26
CA ASP A 483 13.87 -14.94 7.33
C ASP A 483 12.54 -14.42 6.77
N ALA A 484 11.46 -15.15 7.04
CA ALA A 484 10.10 -14.80 6.65
C ALA A 484 9.29 -14.18 7.81
N SER A 485 9.92 -13.78 8.92
CA SER A 485 9.24 -13.21 10.09
C SER A 485 8.43 -11.94 9.79
N GLY A 486 8.86 -11.16 8.78
CA GLY A 486 8.20 -9.94 8.30
C GLY A 486 7.13 -10.16 7.23
N ILE A 487 6.80 -11.41 6.88
CA ILE A 487 5.78 -11.72 5.89
C ILE A 487 4.39 -11.72 6.55
N SER A 488 3.45 -11.01 5.92
CA SER A 488 2.05 -10.94 6.36
C SER A 488 1.39 -12.32 6.33
N ASP A 489 0.52 -12.61 7.32
CA ASP A 489 -0.24 -13.86 7.40
C ASP A 489 -1.62 -13.78 6.72
N ALA A 490 -1.99 -12.60 6.19
CA ALA A 490 -3.28 -12.33 5.55
C ALA A 490 -3.52 -13.21 4.30
N ALA A 491 -2.46 -13.51 3.55
CA ALA A 491 -2.45 -14.40 2.39
C ALA A 491 -1.39 -15.49 2.54
N ALA A 492 -1.26 -16.41 1.57
CA ALA A 492 -0.03 -17.18 1.43
C ALA A 492 1.12 -16.26 1.01
N ALA A 493 2.36 -16.60 1.35
CA ALA A 493 3.52 -15.76 1.06
C ALA A 493 3.73 -15.54 -0.44
N VAL A 494 3.50 -16.59 -1.25
CA VAL A 494 3.37 -16.53 -2.70
C VAL A 494 1.91 -16.82 -3.05
N ALA A 495 1.17 -15.77 -3.39
CA ALA A 495 -0.24 -15.86 -3.75
C ALA A 495 -0.43 -16.44 -5.16
N GLY A 496 -1.57 -17.13 -5.39
CA GLY A 496 -1.90 -17.72 -6.68
C GLY A 496 -1.23 -19.07 -6.95
N ALA A 497 -1.17 -19.45 -8.22
CA ALA A 497 -0.57 -20.71 -8.64
C ALA A 497 0.89 -20.50 -9.07
N PHE A 498 1.81 -21.12 -8.34
CA PHE A 498 3.21 -21.23 -8.72
C PHE A 498 3.42 -22.46 -9.60
N THR A 499 4.09 -22.29 -10.74
CA THR A 499 4.28 -23.30 -11.78
C THR A 499 5.75 -23.52 -12.15
N GLY A 500 6.66 -22.76 -11.54
CA GLY A 500 8.10 -22.77 -11.81
C GLY A 500 8.87 -23.74 -10.94
N GLU A 501 10.15 -23.44 -10.73
CA GLU A 501 11.07 -24.23 -9.91
C GLU A 501 11.60 -23.38 -8.75
N LEU A 502 11.55 -23.93 -7.54
CA LEU A 502 12.25 -23.40 -6.37
C LEU A 502 13.29 -24.42 -5.91
N ASP A 503 14.55 -24.10 -6.14
CA ASP A 503 15.72 -24.79 -5.61
C ASP A 503 16.15 -24.12 -4.31
N GLY A 504 16.00 -24.82 -3.18
CA GLY A 504 16.47 -24.36 -1.89
C GLY A 504 17.99 -24.44 -1.73
N ASN A 505 18.69 -25.20 -2.58
CA ASN A 505 20.15 -25.39 -2.56
C ASN A 505 20.72 -25.77 -1.16
N GLY A 506 19.91 -26.42 -0.32
CA GLY A 506 20.22 -26.78 1.07
C GLY A 506 20.01 -25.68 2.11
N TYR A 507 19.56 -24.49 1.70
CA TYR A 507 19.28 -23.36 2.59
C TYR A 507 17.88 -23.43 3.21
N ARG A 508 17.66 -22.55 4.19
CA ARG A 508 16.48 -22.47 5.05
C ARG A 508 15.60 -21.28 4.70
N ILE A 509 14.29 -21.47 4.81
CA ILE A 509 13.31 -20.41 5.03
C ILE A 509 12.84 -20.52 6.48
N LEU A 510 13.14 -19.50 7.27
CA LEU A 510 12.90 -19.43 8.71
C LEU A 510 11.62 -18.65 9.04
N ASN A 511 10.98 -18.99 10.16
CA ASN A 511 9.99 -18.16 10.86
C ASN A 511 8.73 -17.80 10.05
N LEU A 512 8.32 -18.67 9.13
CA LEU A 512 7.16 -18.44 8.28
C LEU A 512 5.85 -18.46 9.08
N LYS A 513 5.04 -17.40 8.99
CA LYS A 513 3.75 -17.27 9.73
C LYS A 513 2.51 -17.72 8.93
N THR A 514 2.69 -18.07 7.65
CA THR A 514 1.62 -18.48 6.71
C THR A 514 2.09 -19.66 5.84
N SER A 515 1.31 -20.07 4.83
CA SER A 515 1.78 -21.01 3.81
C SER A 515 2.79 -20.33 2.88
N LEU A 516 3.84 -21.04 2.48
CA LEU A 516 4.82 -20.51 1.52
C LEU A 516 4.14 -20.26 0.17
N PHE A 517 3.42 -21.25 -0.35
CA PHE A 517 2.64 -21.15 -1.58
C PHE A 517 1.14 -21.25 -1.29
N ASP A 518 0.32 -20.53 -2.06
CA ASP A 518 -1.10 -20.84 -2.07
C ASP A 518 -1.34 -22.17 -2.81
N THR A 519 -0.98 -22.23 -4.09
CA THR A 519 -1.07 -23.46 -4.89
C THR A 519 0.23 -23.75 -5.63
N LEU A 520 0.69 -25.00 -5.58
CA LEU A 520 1.68 -25.53 -6.50
C LEU A 520 0.99 -26.30 -7.62
N ASN A 521 1.35 -26.04 -8.88
CA ASN A 521 0.71 -26.64 -10.05
C ASN A 521 1.73 -26.87 -11.17
N GLN A 522 2.00 -28.13 -11.53
CA GLN A 522 3.09 -28.50 -12.44
C GLN A 522 4.45 -27.90 -12.04
N ALA A 523 4.64 -27.65 -10.74
CA ALA A 523 5.82 -26.99 -10.21
C ALA A 523 6.88 -28.00 -9.73
N ARG A 524 8.07 -27.49 -9.41
CA ARG A 524 9.10 -28.26 -8.74
C ARG A 524 9.64 -27.48 -7.54
N VAL A 525 9.70 -28.13 -6.38
CA VAL A 525 10.31 -27.55 -5.16
C VAL A 525 11.28 -28.58 -4.60
N HIS A 526 12.54 -28.23 -4.44
CA HIS A 526 13.52 -29.18 -3.94
C HIS A 526 14.62 -28.55 -3.10
N ASP A 527 15.34 -29.40 -2.34
CA ASP A 527 16.53 -29.05 -1.58
C ASP A 527 16.32 -27.88 -0.60
N LEU A 528 15.14 -27.81 0.01
CA LEU A 528 14.71 -26.69 0.85
C LEU A 528 14.42 -27.14 2.29
N VAL A 529 14.86 -26.36 3.26
CA VAL A 529 14.44 -26.51 4.66
C VAL A 529 13.48 -25.37 5.01
N ILE A 530 12.31 -25.70 5.58
CA ILE A 530 11.42 -24.73 6.22
C ILE A 530 11.49 -24.98 7.72
N GLU A 531 11.94 -24.00 8.47
CA GLU A 531 12.27 -24.17 9.88
C GLU A 531 11.61 -23.10 10.76
N ARG A 532 11.12 -23.50 11.94
CA ARG A 532 10.39 -22.63 12.89
C ARG A 532 9.17 -21.92 12.29
N ALA A 533 8.48 -22.53 11.34
CA ALA A 533 7.22 -21.99 10.85
C ALA A 533 6.14 -22.07 11.95
N ALA A 534 5.32 -21.03 12.08
CA ALA A 534 4.26 -20.92 13.08
C ALA A 534 2.97 -20.42 12.43
N VAL A 535 2.25 -21.33 11.77
CA VAL A 535 1.07 -21.00 10.96
C VAL A 535 -0.21 -21.12 11.79
N THR A 536 -0.81 -19.99 12.15
CA THR A 536 -2.11 -19.93 12.87
C THR A 536 -3.26 -19.42 12.01
N ALA A 537 -2.95 -18.74 10.90
CA ALA A 537 -3.92 -18.34 9.88
C ALA A 537 -4.65 -19.55 9.27
N GLN A 538 -5.82 -19.32 8.67
CA GLN A 538 -6.64 -20.35 8.03
C GLN A 538 -5.97 -20.84 6.73
N ARG A 539 -5.01 -21.73 6.88
CA ARG A 539 -4.20 -22.36 5.84
C ARG A 539 -4.30 -23.86 5.94
N ARG A 540 -4.01 -24.56 4.84
CA ARG A 540 -4.10 -26.02 4.78
C ARG A 540 -2.74 -26.73 4.85
N GLY A 541 -1.63 -26.01 4.65
CA GLY A 541 -0.26 -26.53 4.85
C GLY A 541 0.79 -25.43 5.06
N ILE A 542 1.97 -25.80 5.57
CA ILE A 542 3.11 -24.86 5.74
C ILE A 542 3.77 -24.60 4.39
N LEU A 543 4.00 -25.64 3.58
CA LEU A 543 4.55 -25.47 2.24
C LEU A 543 3.50 -24.93 1.26
N ALA A 544 2.32 -25.54 1.16
CA ALA A 544 1.28 -25.10 0.23
C ALA A 544 -0.15 -25.41 0.72
N ASN A 545 -1.15 -24.61 0.35
CA ASN A 545 -2.55 -25.00 0.60
C ASN A 545 -2.95 -26.22 -0.27
N ALA A 546 -2.52 -26.25 -1.54
CA ALA A 546 -2.78 -27.35 -2.47
C ALA A 546 -1.58 -27.63 -3.39
N VAL A 547 -1.39 -28.91 -3.74
CA VAL A 547 -0.34 -29.41 -4.64
C VAL A 547 -0.98 -30.26 -5.73
N ASN A 548 -0.90 -29.79 -6.97
CA ASN A 548 -1.66 -30.33 -8.09
C ASN A 548 -0.79 -30.63 -9.32
N ASN A 549 -1.35 -31.48 -10.19
CA ASN A 549 -0.91 -31.70 -11.56
C ASN A 549 0.59 -31.92 -11.70
N GLN A 550 1.07 -33.14 -11.43
CA GLN A 550 2.46 -33.53 -11.67
C GLN A 550 3.50 -32.65 -10.98
N THR A 551 3.12 -31.94 -9.91
CA THR A 551 4.08 -31.22 -9.08
C THR A 551 5.02 -32.21 -8.40
N VAL A 552 6.29 -31.87 -8.30
CA VAL A 552 7.31 -32.69 -7.62
C VAL A 552 7.92 -31.90 -6.47
N ILE A 553 7.78 -32.43 -5.25
CA ILE A 553 8.44 -31.96 -4.04
C ILE A 553 9.46 -33.01 -3.62
N GLU A 554 10.74 -32.65 -3.53
CA GLU A 554 11.84 -33.59 -3.33
C GLU A 554 12.91 -33.02 -2.40
N ARG A 555 13.37 -33.77 -1.39
CA ARG A 555 14.38 -33.28 -0.42
C ARG A 555 13.97 -31.96 0.25
N VAL A 556 12.70 -31.87 0.63
CA VAL A 556 12.16 -30.75 1.39
C VAL A 556 11.91 -31.17 2.84
N PHE A 557 12.35 -30.36 3.80
CA PHE A 557 12.28 -30.68 5.22
C PHE A 557 11.54 -29.57 5.96
N VAL A 558 10.45 -29.92 6.65
CA VAL A 558 9.75 -29.02 7.56
C VAL A 558 10.18 -29.36 8.99
N VAL A 559 10.87 -28.44 9.66
CA VAL A 559 11.60 -28.69 10.93
C VAL A 559 11.11 -27.75 12.02
N ASP A 560 10.92 -28.26 13.24
CA ASP A 560 10.59 -27.48 14.45
C ASP A 560 9.44 -26.50 14.23
N SER A 561 8.43 -26.93 13.48
CA SER A 561 7.38 -26.07 12.95
C SER A 561 6.00 -26.47 13.46
N SER A 562 5.05 -25.55 13.34
CA SER A 562 3.67 -25.78 13.73
C SER A 562 2.67 -25.19 12.74
N ILE A 563 1.57 -25.91 12.54
CA ILE A 563 0.37 -25.41 11.89
C ILE A 563 -0.84 -25.77 12.74
N SER A 564 -1.56 -24.76 13.22
CA SER A 564 -2.63 -24.93 14.20
C SER A 564 -3.80 -23.99 13.91
N ASN A 565 -4.83 -24.52 13.27
CA ASN A 565 -6.03 -23.77 12.94
C ASN A 565 -7.28 -24.68 12.84
N GLY A 566 -8.41 -24.11 12.46
CA GLY A 566 -9.72 -24.77 12.42
C GLY A 566 -10.07 -25.41 11.07
N VAL A 567 -9.11 -25.60 10.15
CA VAL A 567 -9.40 -26.03 8.78
C VAL A 567 -9.47 -27.57 8.68
N ASP A 568 -10.31 -28.06 7.75
CA ASP A 568 -10.37 -29.47 7.33
C ASP A 568 -9.26 -29.79 6.32
N GLY A 569 -8.66 -30.98 6.42
CA GLY A 569 -7.63 -31.42 5.49
C GLY A 569 -6.36 -30.62 5.67
N LEU A 570 -5.82 -30.63 6.89
CA LEU A 570 -4.61 -29.93 7.28
C LEU A 570 -3.40 -30.88 7.16
N GLY A 571 -2.34 -30.47 6.48
CA GLY A 571 -1.06 -31.19 6.48
C GLY A 571 0.11 -30.31 6.89
N ALA A 572 1.26 -30.89 7.24
CA ALA A 572 2.47 -30.09 7.41
C ALA A 572 2.94 -29.51 6.07
N PHE A 573 3.03 -30.33 5.02
CA PHE A 573 3.41 -29.87 3.68
C PHE A 573 2.21 -29.23 3.00
N THR A 574 1.10 -29.99 2.90
CA THR A 574 -0.06 -29.50 2.16
C THR A 574 -1.39 -29.99 2.66
N GLY A 575 -2.45 -29.23 2.40
CA GLY A 575 -3.80 -29.68 2.66
C GLY A 575 -4.28 -30.76 1.71
N GLU A 576 -3.81 -30.70 0.48
CA GLU A 576 -4.29 -31.53 -0.62
C GLU A 576 -3.17 -31.85 -1.59
N LEU A 577 -2.93 -33.14 -1.79
CA LEU A 577 -1.96 -33.65 -2.75
C LEU A 577 -2.69 -34.44 -3.85
N ASN A 578 -2.66 -33.93 -5.08
CA ASN A 578 -3.42 -34.49 -6.19
C ASN A 578 -2.54 -34.69 -7.44
N ASN A 579 -2.52 -35.93 -7.95
CA ASN A 579 -1.69 -36.39 -9.07
C ASN A 579 -0.24 -35.85 -9.03
N SER A 580 0.37 -35.83 -7.85
CA SER A 580 1.66 -35.18 -7.59
C SER A 580 2.52 -36.00 -6.63
N VAL A 581 3.80 -35.69 -6.54
CA VAL A 581 4.80 -36.50 -5.80
C VAL A 581 5.42 -35.68 -4.68
N ILE A 582 5.45 -36.25 -3.47
CA ILE A 582 6.32 -35.82 -2.37
C ILE A 582 7.28 -36.97 -2.10
N ARG A 583 8.60 -36.74 -2.23
CA ARG A 583 9.60 -37.77 -2.00
C ARG A 583 10.83 -37.30 -1.26
N GLU A 584 11.51 -38.21 -0.57
CA GLU A 584 12.78 -37.95 0.11
C GLU A 584 12.69 -36.75 1.08
N SER A 585 11.52 -36.57 1.70
CA SER A 585 11.14 -35.34 2.42
C SER A 585 10.67 -35.68 3.84
N ALA A 586 10.71 -34.73 4.76
CA ALA A 586 10.32 -35.04 6.14
C ALA A 586 9.64 -33.89 6.88
N SER A 587 8.81 -34.27 7.84
CA SER A 587 8.33 -33.40 8.91
C SER A 587 9.04 -33.81 10.21
N ILE A 588 9.92 -32.95 10.73
CA ILE A 588 10.78 -33.21 11.89
C ILE A 588 10.32 -32.34 13.04
N ASP A 589 9.91 -32.96 14.14
CA ASP A 589 9.28 -32.32 15.30
C ASP A 589 8.16 -31.32 14.96
N VAL A 590 7.28 -31.70 14.03
CA VAL A 590 6.20 -30.83 13.57
C VAL A 590 4.93 -31.03 14.39
N SER A 591 4.27 -29.93 14.72
CA SER A 591 2.96 -29.90 15.37
C SER A 591 1.84 -29.55 14.40
N VAL A 592 1.03 -30.53 13.99
CA VAL A 592 -0.15 -30.31 13.14
C VAL A 592 -1.42 -30.40 13.98
N LYS A 593 -2.25 -29.35 14.03
CA LYS A 593 -3.53 -29.32 14.74
C LYS A 593 -4.63 -28.76 13.85
N GLY A 594 -5.53 -29.63 13.39
CA GLY A 594 -6.65 -29.29 12.50
C GLY A 594 -8.01 -29.71 13.03
N LEU A 595 -9.07 -29.42 12.26
CA LEU A 595 -10.44 -29.81 12.59
C LEU A 595 -10.64 -31.32 12.42
N VAL A 596 -10.51 -31.79 11.18
CA VAL A 596 -10.56 -33.19 10.76
C VAL A 596 -9.61 -33.41 9.57
N ALA A 597 -9.28 -34.67 9.28
CA ALA A 597 -8.36 -35.04 8.20
C ALA A 597 -6.98 -34.36 8.36
N ALA A 598 -6.41 -34.41 9.57
CA ALA A 598 -5.08 -33.86 9.85
C ALA A 598 -3.99 -34.92 9.55
N GLY A 599 -2.94 -34.54 8.81
CA GLY A 599 -1.83 -35.41 8.44
C GLY A 599 -0.45 -34.81 8.69
N GLY A 600 0.54 -35.64 8.99
CA GLY A 600 1.92 -35.16 9.19
C GLY A 600 2.65 -34.76 7.91
N ILE A 601 2.19 -35.18 6.73
CA ILE A 601 2.64 -34.67 5.41
C ILE A 601 1.49 -33.96 4.72
N ALA A 602 0.40 -34.68 4.43
CA ALA A 602 -0.74 -34.13 3.68
C ALA A 602 -2.05 -34.31 4.45
N GLY A 603 -2.95 -33.31 4.39
CA GLY A 603 -4.29 -33.48 4.94
C GLY A 603 -5.08 -34.55 4.19
N LYS A 604 -5.17 -34.39 2.86
CA LYS A 604 -5.87 -35.29 1.95
C LYS A 604 -5.01 -35.63 0.73
N THR A 605 -5.16 -36.83 0.21
CA THR A 605 -4.62 -37.19 -1.11
C THR A 605 -5.74 -37.60 -2.07
N ALA A 606 -5.53 -37.33 -3.35
CA ALA A 606 -6.43 -37.69 -4.45
C ALA A 606 -5.63 -38.06 -5.71
N GLY A 607 -6.29 -38.65 -6.71
CA GLY A 607 -5.65 -39.00 -7.97
C GLY A 607 -4.86 -40.31 -7.91
N SER A 608 -4.81 -41.04 -9.03
CA SER A 608 -4.14 -42.35 -9.10
C SER A 608 -2.62 -42.25 -9.03
N ASP A 609 -2.10 -41.11 -9.50
CA ASP A 609 -0.67 -40.88 -9.75
C ASP A 609 0.00 -40.16 -8.58
N THR A 610 -0.75 -39.89 -7.50
CA THR A 610 -0.19 -39.33 -6.28
C THR A 610 0.75 -40.32 -5.61
N VAL A 611 1.93 -39.84 -5.20
CA VAL A 611 2.93 -40.64 -4.48
C VAL A 611 3.47 -39.86 -3.30
N ILE A 612 3.52 -40.51 -2.13
CA ILE A 612 4.34 -40.09 -1.00
C ILE A 612 5.36 -41.20 -0.76
N GLU A 613 6.65 -40.93 -0.98
CA GLU A 613 7.69 -41.97 -0.86
C GLU A 613 8.97 -41.54 -0.16
N ASN A 614 9.63 -42.46 0.54
CA ASN A 614 10.88 -42.18 1.24
C ASN A 614 10.76 -40.97 2.20
N CYS A 615 9.61 -40.85 2.85
CA CYS A 615 9.33 -39.74 3.77
C CYS A 615 9.26 -40.21 5.21
N TYR A 616 9.56 -39.32 6.15
CA TYR A 616 9.30 -39.59 7.56
C TYR A 616 8.68 -38.42 8.32
N VAL A 617 7.96 -38.75 9.39
CA VAL A 617 7.25 -37.78 10.22
C VAL A 617 7.50 -38.04 11.69
N THR A 618 7.89 -37.01 12.41
CA THR A 618 7.98 -36.97 13.88
C THR A 618 7.23 -35.76 14.43
N GLY A 619 6.89 -35.81 15.73
CA GLY A 619 6.16 -34.73 16.40
C GLY A 619 4.74 -35.15 16.80
N LYS A 620 3.75 -34.28 16.58
CA LYS A 620 2.36 -34.51 16.99
C LYS A 620 1.35 -34.13 15.91
N VAL A 621 0.32 -34.95 15.77
CA VAL A 621 -0.81 -34.69 14.86
C VAL A 621 -2.10 -34.76 15.66
N GLN A 622 -2.89 -33.68 15.61
CA GLN A 622 -4.09 -33.50 16.39
C GLN A 622 -5.31 -33.20 15.51
N GLY A 623 -6.37 -33.97 15.71
CA GLY A 623 -7.72 -33.65 15.24
C GLY A 623 -8.55 -33.15 16.42
N THR A 624 -9.36 -32.12 16.21
CA THR A 624 -10.13 -31.47 17.29
C THR A 624 -11.61 -31.80 17.26
N TYR A 625 -12.12 -32.31 16.14
CA TYR A 625 -13.53 -32.66 15.97
C TYR A 625 -13.72 -34.16 15.74
N GLU A 626 -14.67 -34.75 16.44
CA GLU A 626 -15.09 -36.14 16.24
C GLU A 626 -16.32 -36.19 15.32
N HIS A 627 -16.11 -36.51 14.05
CA HIS A 627 -17.24 -36.75 13.16
C HIS A 627 -17.96 -38.04 13.57
N TRP A 628 -19.28 -37.97 13.81
CA TRP A 628 -20.09 -39.08 14.33
C TRP A 628 -19.85 -40.43 13.62
N ASN A 629 -19.65 -40.42 12.29
CA ASN A 629 -19.37 -41.64 11.54
C ASN A 629 -17.91 -41.85 11.11
N LEU A 630 -17.07 -40.82 11.16
CA LEU A 630 -15.73 -40.89 10.54
C LEU A 630 -14.60 -40.59 11.54
N GLY A 631 -14.95 -40.22 12.77
CA GLY A 631 -13.99 -39.75 13.76
C GLY A 631 -13.22 -38.52 13.27
N SER A 632 -12.00 -38.36 13.79
CA SER A 632 -11.18 -37.16 13.52
C SER A 632 -10.32 -37.27 12.27
N ARG A 633 -10.05 -38.47 11.76
CA ARG A 633 -9.22 -38.66 10.55
C ARG A 633 -7.81 -38.12 10.76
N VAL A 634 -7.20 -38.46 11.89
CA VAL A 634 -5.80 -38.09 12.19
C VAL A 634 -4.86 -39.17 11.66
N GLY A 635 -3.90 -38.79 10.83
CA GLY A 635 -2.91 -39.71 10.25
C GLY A 635 -1.48 -39.25 10.46
N GLY A 636 -0.55 -40.18 10.68
CA GLY A 636 0.87 -39.82 10.76
C GLY A 636 1.45 -39.31 9.45
N ILE A 637 1.05 -39.87 8.30
CA ILE A 637 1.37 -39.32 6.97
C ILE A 637 0.19 -38.51 6.44
N THR A 638 -1.00 -39.12 6.36
CA THR A 638 -2.18 -38.46 5.77
C THR A 638 -3.45 -38.58 6.59
N GLY A 639 -4.20 -37.50 6.75
CA GLY A 639 -5.51 -37.55 7.38
C GLY A 639 -6.53 -38.38 6.58
N TRP A 640 -6.57 -38.21 5.27
CA TRP A 640 -7.41 -38.99 4.35
C TRP A 640 -6.64 -39.40 3.08
N HIS A 641 -6.41 -40.70 2.91
CA HIS A 641 -5.73 -41.22 1.73
C HIS A 641 -6.73 -41.62 0.63
N GLY A 642 -7.23 -40.64 -0.13
CA GLY A 642 -8.28 -40.86 -1.14
C GLY A 642 -7.80 -41.41 -2.49
N GLY A 643 -6.49 -41.39 -2.73
CA GLY A 643 -5.86 -41.89 -3.96
C GLY A 643 -4.33 -41.86 -3.86
N GLY A 644 -3.69 -42.65 -4.71
CA GLY A 644 -2.23 -42.71 -4.80
C GLY A 644 -1.59 -43.87 -4.06
N THR A 645 -0.27 -43.78 -3.85
CA THR A 645 0.55 -44.74 -3.10
C THR A 645 1.32 -44.02 -2.00
N ILE A 646 1.32 -44.58 -0.79
CA ILE A 646 2.29 -44.24 0.27
C ILE A 646 3.29 -45.39 0.35
N ARG A 647 4.59 -45.13 0.20
CA ARG A 647 5.59 -46.21 0.28
C ARG A 647 6.91 -45.81 0.91
N GLN A 648 7.59 -46.75 1.56
CA GLN A 648 8.92 -46.50 2.14
C GLN A 648 8.89 -45.34 3.15
N CYS A 649 7.80 -45.22 3.90
CA CYS A 649 7.60 -44.14 4.86
C CYS A 649 7.67 -44.62 6.31
N PHE A 650 8.10 -43.71 7.19
CA PHE A 650 8.21 -43.96 8.62
C PHE A 650 7.48 -42.88 9.44
N THR A 651 6.76 -43.28 10.50
CA THR A 651 6.15 -42.31 11.42
C THR A 651 6.46 -42.60 12.89
N GLN A 652 6.79 -41.55 13.63
CA GLN A 652 6.87 -41.55 15.09
C GLN A 652 6.15 -40.30 15.61
N VAL A 653 4.82 -40.31 15.46
CA VAL A 653 3.97 -39.19 15.90
C VAL A 653 3.11 -39.56 17.09
N ARG A 654 2.83 -38.56 17.94
CA ARG A 654 1.75 -38.66 18.92
C ARG A 654 0.43 -38.23 18.29
N LEU A 655 -0.50 -39.19 18.17
CA LEU A 655 -1.86 -38.95 17.68
C LEU A 655 -2.75 -38.44 18.83
N ILE A 656 -3.37 -37.29 18.63
CA ILE A 656 -4.27 -36.66 19.61
C ILE A 656 -5.64 -36.45 18.96
N ALA A 657 -6.68 -37.01 19.56
CA ALA A 657 -8.06 -36.88 19.08
C ALA A 657 -9.07 -37.12 20.21
N PRO A 658 -10.32 -36.65 20.09
CA PRO A 658 -11.37 -36.89 21.10
C PRO A 658 -11.71 -38.37 21.25
N ALA A 659 -11.64 -39.14 20.17
CA ALA A 659 -11.88 -40.58 20.16
C ALA A 659 -10.95 -41.29 19.18
N ARG A 660 -10.79 -42.61 19.36
CA ARG A 660 -9.90 -43.45 18.56
C ARG A 660 -10.34 -43.61 17.10
N LYS A 661 -11.65 -43.56 16.84
CA LYS A 661 -12.23 -43.87 15.54
C LYS A 661 -11.60 -43.00 14.45
N GLY A 662 -11.22 -43.62 13.34
CA GLY A 662 -10.69 -42.91 12.19
C GLY A 662 -9.30 -42.30 12.38
N ASN A 663 -8.51 -42.70 13.38
CA ASN A 663 -7.13 -42.22 13.50
C ASN A 663 -6.14 -43.38 13.35
N GLY A 664 -5.06 -43.17 12.60
CA GLY A 664 -4.05 -44.19 12.33
C GLY A 664 -2.63 -43.64 12.30
N GLY A 665 -1.65 -44.44 12.71
CA GLY A 665 -0.26 -44.02 12.74
C GLY A 665 0.36 -43.76 11.35
N LEU A 666 -0.23 -44.27 10.26
CA LEU A 666 0.10 -43.87 8.89
C LEU A 666 -1.05 -43.05 8.27
N ILE A 667 -2.28 -43.58 8.28
CA ILE A 667 -3.44 -42.93 7.64
C ILE A 667 -4.65 -42.84 8.56
N GLY A 668 -5.37 -41.72 8.57
CA GLY A 668 -6.62 -41.58 9.31
C GLY A 668 -7.80 -42.29 8.64
N GLY A 669 -8.09 -41.90 7.40
CA GLY A 669 -9.05 -42.53 6.48
C GLY A 669 -8.39 -42.97 5.16
N PRO A 670 -9.14 -43.59 4.24
CA PRO A 670 -10.60 -43.57 4.14
C PRO A 670 -11.29 -44.63 5.02
N ASN A 671 -12.62 -44.55 5.14
CA ASN A 671 -13.42 -45.56 5.84
C ASN A 671 -13.86 -46.74 4.95
N THR A 672 -13.64 -46.64 3.64
CA THR A 672 -13.91 -47.68 2.64
C THR A 672 -12.84 -47.64 1.56
N GLY A 673 -12.73 -48.71 0.77
CA GLY A 673 -11.73 -48.84 -0.29
C GLY A 673 -10.45 -49.53 0.17
N SER A 674 -9.44 -49.54 -0.69
CA SER A 674 -8.20 -50.31 -0.49
C SER A 674 -6.97 -49.45 -0.83
N PRO A 675 -6.63 -48.46 0.03
CA PRO A 675 -5.42 -47.64 -0.10
C PRO A 675 -4.15 -48.47 -0.32
N ARG A 676 -3.21 -47.93 -1.11
CA ARG A 676 -1.94 -48.60 -1.42
C ARG A 676 -0.86 -48.11 -0.45
N ILE A 677 -0.49 -48.96 0.50
CA ILE A 677 0.55 -48.67 1.49
C ILE A 677 1.63 -49.76 1.41
N LYS A 678 2.88 -49.38 1.15
CA LYS A 678 3.95 -50.36 0.89
C LYS A 678 5.23 -50.06 1.65
N ASN A 679 5.85 -51.05 2.28
CA ASN A 679 7.16 -50.92 2.93
C ASN A 679 7.18 -49.78 3.96
N CYS A 680 6.14 -49.63 4.77
CA CYS A 680 6.03 -48.55 5.75
C CYS A 680 6.15 -49.07 7.18
N LEU A 681 6.62 -48.23 8.08
CA LEU A 681 6.69 -48.51 9.52
C LEU A 681 6.00 -47.39 10.30
N SER A 682 5.14 -47.75 11.25
CA SER A 682 4.59 -46.82 12.23
C SER A 682 5.02 -47.17 13.65
N MET A 683 5.69 -46.22 14.28
CA MET A 683 6.02 -46.14 15.70
C MET A 683 5.10 -45.16 16.45
N SER A 684 4.04 -44.71 15.81
CA SER A 684 3.14 -43.69 16.35
C SER A 684 2.38 -44.18 17.58
N THR A 685 2.04 -43.26 18.48
CA THR A 685 1.38 -43.50 19.77
C THR A 685 0.09 -42.68 19.89
N GLY A 686 -0.70 -42.91 20.93
CA GLY A 686 -1.85 -42.10 21.29
C GLY A 686 -3.21 -42.61 20.78
N ALA A 687 -4.12 -41.67 20.53
CA ALA A 687 -5.56 -41.92 20.35
C ALA A 687 -5.93 -42.44 18.95
N GLY A 688 -5.37 -43.57 18.55
CA GLY A 688 -5.63 -44.17 17.24
C GLY A 688 -5.28 -45.66 17.15
N TYR A 689 -5.25 -46.15 15.93
CA TYR A 689 -4.67 -47.43 15.56
C TYR A 689 -3.25 -47.23 15.04
N ARG A 690 -2.43 -48.28 15.06
CA ARG A 690 -0.99 -48.16 14.73
C ARG A 690 -0.73 -47.86 13.26
N ILE A 691 -1.58 -48.31 12.33
CA ILE A 691 -1.46 -48.12 10.88
C ILE A 691 -2.59 -47.25 10.32
N ALA A 692 -3.83 -47.73 10.36
CA ALA A 692 -4.98 -47.07 9.73
C ALA A 692 -6.17 -46.95 10.66
N GLY A 693 -6.89 -45.83 10.58
CA GLY A 693 -8.08 -45.57 11.40
C GLY A 693 -9.30 -46.44 11.09
N PHE A 694 -9.26 -47.20 9.99
CA PHE A 694 -10.31 -48.11 9.52
C PHE A 694 -9.73 -49.40 8.95
N ALA A 695 -10.57 -50.42 8.80
CA ALA A 695 -10.23 -51.71 8.22
C ALA A 695 -10.20 -51.64 6.67
N VAL A 696 -9.16 -51.02 6.13
CA VAL A 696 -8.99 -50.75 4.68
C VAL A 696 -7.62 -51.23 4.15
N LEU A 697 -7.00 -52.20 4.82
CA LEU A 697 -5.60 -52.56 4.61
C LEU A 697 -5.37 -53.78 3.70
N ASP A 698 -6.36 -54.16 2.90
CA ASP A 698 -6.30 -55.35 2.04
C ASP A 698 -5.17 -55.28 0.99
N ASN A 699 -4.81 -54.07 0.56
CA ASN A 699 -3.73 -53.81 -0.41
C ASN A 699 -2.39 -53.42 0.25
N ALA A 700 -2.27 -53.55 1.58
CA ALA A 700 -1.02 -53.25 2.27
C ALA A 700 0.05 -54.31 1.93
N GLU A 701 1.29 -53.87 1.76
CA GLU A 701 2.42 -54.73 1.41
C GLU A 701 3.61 -54.39 2.31
N ASN A 702 4.11 -55.36 3.10
CA ASN A 702 5.24 -55.15 4.01
C ASN A 702 5.07 -53.92 4.93
N VAL A 703 3.92 -53.82 5.61
CA VAL A 703 3.65 -52.74 6.55
C VAL A 703 3.90 -53.21 7.98
N TYR A 704 4.59 -52.40 8.76
CA TYR A 704 5.03 -52.76 10.11
C TYR A 704 4.44 -51.81 11.15
N GLU A 705 3.97 -52.36 12.26
CA GLU A 705 3.58 -51.61 13.45
C GLU A 705 4.51 -51.90 14.62
N TYR A 706 4.89 -50.86 15.36
CA TYR A 706 5.76 -51.00 16.52
C TYR A 706 4.99 -51.55 17.72
N ARG A 707 5.49 -52.65 18.28
CA ARG A 707 4.86 -53.33 19.42
C ARG A 707 4.78 -52.45 20.67
N GLY A 708 5.76 -51.57 20.87
CA GLY A 708 5.80 -50.66 22.02
C GLY A 708 4.82 -49.49 21.96
N SER A 709 4.03 -49.37 20.89
CA SER A 709 2.98 -48.35 20.79
C SER A 709 1.80 -48.66 21.71
N ASP A 710 1.29 -47.62 22.37
CA ASP A 710 0.05 -47.63 23.17
C ASP A 710 -1.23 -47.48 22.33
N SER A 711 -1.09 -47.23 21.02
CA SER A 711 -2.20 -47.27 20.06
C SER A 711 -2.65 -48.71 19.78
N MET A 712 -3.87 -48.87 19.29
CA MET A 712 -4.42 -50.19 18.98
C MET A 712 -3.76 -50.82 17.77
N THR A 713 -3.41 -52.09 17.89
CA THR A 713 -2.96 -52.89 16.75
C THR A 713 -4.00 -52.93 15.63
N ASN A 714 -3.54 -52.86 14.38
CA ASN A 714 -4.32 -53.18 13.20
C ASN A 714 -4.18 -54.66 12.78
N VAL A 715 -3.30 -55.42 13.43
CA VAL A 715 -3.07 -56.83 13.12
C VAL A 715 -4.27 -57.66 13.58
N THR A 716 -4.73 -58.49 12.65
CA THR A 716 -5.79 -59.48 12.82
C THR A 716 -5.33 -60.78 12.17
N GLU A 717 -6.03 -61.88 12.42
CA GLU A 717 -5.71 -63.15 11.75
C GLU A 717 -5.80 -63.03 10.22
N ALA A 718 -6.70 -62.18 9.71
CA ALA A 718 -6.97 -62.02 8.29
C ALA A 718 -5.90 -61.20 7.53
N ASN A 719 -5.14 -60.35 8.22
CA ASN A 719 -4.20 -59.41 7.58
C ASN A 719 -2.74 -59.55 8.06
N ARG A 720 -2.42 -60.63 8.79
CA ARG A 720 -1.10 -60.89 9.37
C ARG A 720 0.03 -61.14 8.36
N GLU A 721 -0.32 -61.37 7.09
CA GLU A 721 0.67 -61.49 6.00
C GLU A 721 1.08 -60.11 5.47
N GLN A 722 0.13 -59.16 5.46
CA GLN A 722 0.26 -57.79 4.99
C GLN A 722 0.86 -56.86 6.05
N ILE A 723 0.41 -57.04 7.31
CA ILE A 723 0.77 -56.20 8.45
C ILE A 723 1.46 -57.05 9.52
N LYS A 724 2.63 -56.60 9.98
CA LYS A 724 3.45 -57.31 10.95
C LYS A 724 3.77 -56.44 12.14
N GLU A 725 3.80 -57.01 13.34
CA GLU A 725 4.39 -56.33 14.49
C GLU A 725 5.91 -56.41 14.44
N THR A 726 6.60 -55.36 14.87
CA THR A 726 8.04 -55.36 15.11
C THR A 726 8.38 -54.75 16.48
N ASP A 727 9.34 -55.39 17.15
CA ASP A 727 9.89 -55.00 18.44
C ASP A 727 11.28 -54.34 18.24
N ARG A 728 11.83 -54.43 17.02
CA ARG A 728 13.22 -54.14 16.67
C ARG A 728 13.27 -52.93 15.75
N ILE A 729 13.80 -51.82 16.28
CA ILE A 729 14.12 -50.60 15.53
C ILE A 729 15.46 -50.77 14.76
N ASN A 730 16.27 -51.78 15.14
CA ASN A 730 17.52 -52.13 14.48
C ASN A 730 17.64 -53.65 14.37
N ASP A 731 17.54 -54.19 13.15
CA ASP A 731 18.38 -55.30 12.71
C ASP A 731 18.57 -55.12 11.20
N ARG A 732 19.82 -54.89 10.81
CA ARG A 732 20.26 -54.70 9.43
C ARG A 732 19.78 -55.85 8.54
N ALA A 733 19.37 -55.50 7.32
CA ALA A 733 19.75 -56.24 6.13
C ALA A 733 20.46 -55.27 5.18
#